data_AF-A0A8B7P5B0-F1
#
_entry.id   AF-A0A8B7P5B0-F1
#
_cell.length_a   1.000
_cell.length_b   1.000
_cell.length_c   1.000
_cell.angle_alpha   90.00
_cell.angle_beta   90.00
_cell.angle_gamma   90.00
#
_symmetry.space_group_name_H-M   'P 1'
#
loop_
_entity.id
_entity.type
_entity.pdbx_description
1 polymer ?
#
loop_
_entity_poly.entity_id
_entity_poly.type
_entity_poly.pdbx_seq_one_letter_code
_entity_poly.pdbx_strand_id
1 'polypeptide(L)'
;MEINDDPQSLQLEIERLTNELDHTSNQKTQAAQYGLVLLEEKESLKTRCEQLEALYENTKHELLVTQEALAKFQNTHRVATASGIETEESLISESAARETSLNSQIAELELEAKQVRLELERVQSEKERFANDLAEILRSKDISDHEKMQIKAELKDLKFRETRLFQDYSELEDENISLQKQISNLKSSQVEFEGAKHEIRRLTEEVDVLNSQMEDMVKLREIAERQMEEALISLQAEREAKYALKKELDTRLNKESMYTLSNLAAMSMKLSGSSEFGDGEDGGDDDEQTPGALRQLESELLEQQAARGGAGPEGGEGDLFSEIHGNRIKKLETKISELEVEKSSTNSMLSETQEALDKTRAEVSAQHVNITRLIGHVAALQTLHVNTAGALNKISISNEEKSAMTEALEQQKQRYEVAARELAELDQTLQDLQKSDQPQPSEALLQLRNEVSSLRSKLMESEQRKADASNDVQLLCQMMNTREGALSITHTQLQAMSEELAQLYHHVCTVNGQTPSRVMLDHSKGTATDQENNSNADSDKMENNSNNSSSVAISQLELLRSKLRTDVNLSVDKEYCPGDLRAVTDTIQDQVRHLRRAVQHTIDSSKQQLHHQQQTSEALGETGSLSEIEVQELQEQVIKLKALLSVKREQIATLRTVLKANKQTAEVALTNLKSKYDTEKTIVSEAMMKLRNELRHLKEDAATFSSLRSMFGARCEEYVTQLDEAQRQLMAAEEEKKTLNSLLRMAIQQKLSLTQR
;
A
#
# COMPACT_ATOMS: atom_id res chain seq x y z
N MET A 1 -116.75 164.23 48.98
CA MET A 1 -116.41 165.35 49.88
C MET A 1 -115.13 164.94 50.58
N GLU A 2 -114.02 165.68 50.50
CA GLU A 2 -113.82 166.99 49.87
C GLU A 2 -112.70 167.09 48.79
N ILE A 3 -111.86 166.12 48.39
CA ILE A 3 -111.90 164.63 48.35
C ILE A 3 -113.06 164.06 47.52
N ASN A 4 -112.72 163.32 46.47
CA ASN A 4 -113.46 162.20 45.85
C ASN A 4 -112.61 161.68 44.67
N ASP A 5 -112.69 160.38 44.39
CA ASP A 5 -112.05 159.74 43.23
C ASP A 5 -112.71 160.16 41.90
N ASP A 6 -111.94 160.14 40.81
CA ASP A 6 -112.49 160.04 39.45
C ASP A 6 -112.16 158.64 38.87
N PRO A 7 -113.10 157.68 38.96
CA PRO A 7 -112.80 156.25 38.85
C PRO A 7 -112.34 155.80 37.45
N GLN A 8 -112.55 156.60 36.42
CA GLN A 8 -112.19 156.23 35.04
C GLN A 8 -110.66 156.11 34.83
N SER A 9 -109.87 156.93 35.54
CA SER A 9 -108.41 156.89 35.44
C SER A 9 -107.81 155.61 36.04
N LEU A 10 -108.31 155.20 37.21
CA LEU A 10 -107.92 153.97 37.89
C LEU A 10 -108.39 152.72 37.14
N GLN A 11 -109.58 152.75 36.53
CA GLN A 11 -110.06 151.64 35.70
C GLN A 11 -109.15 151.39 34.49
N LEU A 12 -108.73 152.43 33.77
CA LEU A 12 -107.85 152.30 32.60
C LEU A 12 -106.44 151.79 32.96
N GLU A 13 -105.84 152.24 34.06
CA GLU A 13 -104.52 151.73 34.48
C GLU A 13 -104.61 150.31 35.07
N ILE A 14 -105.72 149.94 35.73
CA ILE A 14 -106.00 148.53 36.12
C ILE A 14 -106.17 147.66 34.88
N GLU A 15 -106.92 148.11 33.86
CA GLU A 15 -107.11 147.37 32.61
C GLU A 15 -105.77 147.21 31.87
N ARG A 16 -104.95 148.26 31.81
CA ARG A 16 -103.59 148.19 31.25
C ARG A 16 -102.71 147.19 32.02
N LEU A 17 -102.63 147.30 33.35
CA LEU A 17 -101.81 146.40 34.17
C LEU A 17 -102.30 144.95 34.12
N THR A 18 -103.61 144.73 33.95
CA THR A 18 -104.17 143.39 33.74
C THR A 18 -103.75 142.83 32.39
N ASN A 19 -103.84 143.62 31.30
CA ASN A 19 -103.34 143.21 29.99
C ASN A 19 -101.82 142.97 29.97
N GLU A 20 -101.03 143.75 30.69
CA GLU A 20 -99.57 143.60 30.80
C GLU A 20 -99.19 142.36 31.66
N LEU A 21 -99.97 142.08 32.72
CA LEU A 21 -99.89 140.85 33.51
C LEU A 21 -100.28 139.62 32.69
N ASP A 22 -101.37 139.66 31.93
CA ASP A 22 -101.80 138.56 31.07
C ASP A 22 -100.83 138.35 29.90
N HIS A 23 -100.25 139.40 29.34
CA HIS A 23 -99.22 139.26 28.31
C HIS A 23 -97.96 138.57 28.87
N THR A 24 -97.47 138.99 30.05
CA THR A 24 -96.31 138.35 30.70
C THR A 24 -96.63 136.95 31.26
N SER A 25 -97.88 136.68 31.65
CA SER A 25 -98.38 135.36 32.04
C SER A 25 -98.43 134.40 30.85
N ASN A 26 -98.95 134.85 29.70
CA ASN A 26 -98.94 134.10 28.46
C ASN A 26 -97.51 133.86 27.94
N GLN A 27 -96.62 134.86 27.98
CA GLN A 27 -95.19 134.65 27.65
C GLN A 27 -94.52 133.61 28.56
N LYS A 28 -94.77 133.65 29.87
CA LYS A 28 -94.26 132.63 30.81
C LYS A 28 -94.84 131.24 30.53
N THR A 29 -96.12 131.16 30.22
CA THR A 29 -96.81 129.90 29.89
C THR A 29 -96.27 129.32 28.58
N GLN A 30 -96.06 130.15 27.56
CA GLN A 30 -95.47 129.75 26.29
C GLN A 30 -94.00 129.35 26.43
N ALA A 31 -93.21 130.05 27.25
CA ALA A 31 -91.84 129.68 27.57
C ALA A 31 -91.76 128.36 28.36
N ALA A 32 -92.73 128.11 29.27
CA ALA A 32 -92.84 126.83 29.97
C ALA A 32 -93.28 125.69 29.05
N GLN A 33 -94.16 125.93 28.08
CA GLN A 33 -94.55 124.96 27.05
C GLN A 33 -93.38 124.62 26.13
N TYR A 34 -92.65 125.60 25.60
CA TYR A 34 -91.42 125.33 24.85
C TYR A 34 -90.34 124.66 25.71
N GLY A 35 -90.22 125.04 26.98
CA GLY A 35 -89.31 124.38 27.93
C GLY A 35 -89.66 122.91 28.19
N LEU A 36 -90.95 122.57 28.25
CA LEU A 36 -91.42 121.19 28.38
C LEU A 36 -91.15 120.39 27.10
N VAL A 37 -91.50 120.93 25.92
CA VAL A 37 -91.20 120.28 24.63
C VAL A 37 -89.69 120.05 24.46
N LEU A 38 -88.85 121.02 24.82
CA LEU A 38 -87.39 120.86 24.79
C LEU A 38 -86.85 119.84 25.82
N LEU A 39 -87.58 119.59 26.91
CA LEU A 39 -87.25 118.51 27.86
C LEU A 39 -87.70 117.14 27.34
N GLU A 40 -88.88 117.04 26.72
CA GLU A 40 -89.38 115.82 26.06
C GLU A 40 -88.53 115.43 24.83
N GLU A 41 -88.12 116.42 24.02
CA GLU A 41 -87.13 116.24 22.94
C GLU A 41 -85.77 115.81 23.49
N LYS A 42 -85.31 116.40 24.60
CA LYS A 42 -84.05 116.00 25.24
C LYS A 42 -84.11 114.59 25.84
N GLU A 43 -85.23 114.19 26.42
CA GLU A 43 -85.41 112.85 27.01
C GLU A 43 -85.57 111.77 25.94
N SER A 44 -86.32 112.05 24.87
CA SER A 44 -86.42 111.17 23.70
C SER A 44 -85.09 111.08 22.94
N LEU A 45 -84.31 112.16 22.82
CA LEU A 45 -82.93 112.11 22.30
C LEU A 45 -81.99 111.31 23.23
N LYS A 46 -82.07 111.51 24.56
CA LYS A 46 -81.22 110.77 25.52
C LYS A 46 -81.51 109.28 25.50
N THR A 47 -82.78 108.88 25.58
CA THR A 47 -83.17 107.46 25.46
C THR A 47 -82.83 106.89 24.08
N ARG A 48 -82.86 107.71 23.02
CA ARG A 48 -82.37 107.29 21.70
C ARG A 48 -80.86 107.09 21.64
N CYS A 49 -80.07 107.93 22.30
CA CYS A 49 -78.62 107.72 22.46
C CYS A 49 -78.34 106.44 23.25
N GLU A 50 -79.00 106.23 24.39
CA GLU A 50 -78.84 105.02 25.23
C GLU A 50 -79.19 103.74 24.46
N GLN A 51 -80.24 103.77 23.62
CA GLN A 51 -80.56 102.67 22.70
C GLN A 51 -79.48 102.44 21.64
N LEU A 52 -78.90 103.51 21.08
CA LEU A 52 -77.86 103.42 20.06
C LEU A 52 -76.53 102.93 20.66
N GLU A 53 -76.20 103.33 21.88
CA GLU A 53 -75.05 102.84 22.65
C GLU A 53 -75.21 101.35 23.00
N ALA A 54 -76.40 100.93 23.44
CA ALA A 54 -76.69 99.51 23.70
C ALA A 54 -76.60 98.65 22.42
N LEU A 55 -77.12 99.15 21.29
CA LEU A 55 -76.99 98.47 19.99
C LEU A 55 -75.54 98.45 19.50
N TYR A 56 -74.77 99.53 19.73
CA TYR A 56 -73.36 99.60 19.39
C TYR A 56 -72.52 98.59 20.19
N GLU A 57 -72.67 98.54 21.52
CA GLU A 57 -71.93 97.58 22.34
C GLU A 57 -72.36 96.13 22.07
N ASN A 58 -73.64 95.88 21.77
CA ASN A 58 -74.09 94.54 21.35
C ASN A 58 -73.49 94.11 20.01
N THR A 59 -73.58 94.95 18.96
CA THR A 59 -73.00 94.63 17.63
C THR A 59 -71.48 94.53 17.67
N LYS A 60 -70.81 95.31 18.54
CA LYS A 60 -69.38 95.19 18.86
C LYS A 60 -69.05 93.88 19.57
N HIS A 61 -69.90 93.41 20.49
CA HIS A 61 -69.72 92.11 21.14
C HIS A 61 -69.93 90.95 20.15
N GLU A 62 -70.97 91.00 19.32
CA GLU A 62 -71.22 90.04 18.22
C GLU A 62 -70.05 90.01 17.22
N LEU A 63 -69.47 91.17 16.89
CA LEU A 63 -68.28 91.28 16.05
C LEU A 63 -67.05 90.61 16.70
N LEU A 64 -66.83 90.79 18.01
CA LEU A 64 -65.74 90.13 18.72
C LEU A 64 -65.93 88.61 18.80
N VAL A 65 -67.15 88.14 19.10
CA VAL A 65 -67.48 86.70 19.16
C VAL A 65 -67.33 86.05 17.78
N THR A 66 -67.76 86.72 16.70
CA THR A 66 -67.60 86.19 15.33
C THR A 66 -66.14 86.25 14.85
N GLN A 67 -65.35 87.25 15.23
CA GLN A 67 -63.90 87.27 14.99
C GLN A 67 -63.18 86.15 15.75
N GLU A 68 -63.53 85.90 17.02
CA GLU A 68 -62.94 84.83 17.81
C GLU A 68 -63.32 83.44 17.25
N ALA A 69 -64.59 83.26 16.84
CA ALA A 69 -65.05 82.05 16.17
C ALA A 69 -64.34 81.82 14.83
N LEU A 70 -64.13 82.86 14.03
CA LEU A 70 -63.38 82.80 12.77
C LEU A 70 -61.91 82.43 13.02
N ALA A 71 -61.26 83.03 14.02
CA ALA A 71 -59.88 82.70 14.38
C ALA A 71 -59.74 81.25 14.89
N LYS A 72 -60.69 80.78 15.71
CA LYS A 72 -60.78 79.37 16.15
C LYS A 72 -60.97 78.43 14.96
N PHE A 73 -61.87 78.76 14.03
CA PHE A 73 -62.10 77.95 12.82
C PHE A 73 -60.84 77.90 11.93
N GLN A 74 -60.22 79.04 11.64
CA GLN A 74 -58.99 79.13 10.84
C GLN A 74 -57.84 78.35 11.47
N ASN A 75 -57.63 78.45 12.79
CA ASN A 75 -56.57 77.69 13.45
C ASN A 75 -56.89 76.18 13.48
N THR A 76 -58.15 75.80 13.74
CA THR A 76 -58.57 74.38 13.72
C THR A 76 -58.40 73.78 12.34
N HIS A 77 -58.80 74.49 11.27
CA HIS A 77 -58.58 74.08 9.90
C HIS A 77 -57.09 73.95 9.58
N ARG A 78 -56.26 74.92 9.99
CA ARG A 78 -54.81 74.89 9.77
C ARG A 78 -54.14 73.70 10.45
N VAL A 79 -54.52 73.40 11.70
CA VAL A 79 -54.03 72.24 12.45
C VAL A 79 -54.51 70.93 11.81
N ALA A 80 -55.77 70.84 11.38
CA ALA A 80 -56.30 69.68 10.68
C ALA A 80 -55.57 69.42 9.34
N THR A 81 -55.30 70.47 8.55
CA THR A 81 -54.50 70.32 7.31
C THR A 81 -53.05 69.95 7.59
N ALA A 82 -52.43 70.51 8.63
CA ALA A 82 -51.05 70.18 8.99
C ALA A 82 -50.93 68.72 9.48
N SER A 83 -51.85 68.28 10.34
CA SER A 83 -51.91 66.88 10.80
C SER A 83 -52.22 65.91 9.66
N GLY A 84 -53.07 66.30 8.69
CA GLY A 84 -53.30 65.52 7.48
C GLY A 84 -52.02 65.31 6.67
N ILE A 85 -51.29 66.39 6.39
CA ILE A 85 -49.98 66.34 5.70
C ILE A 85 -48.98 65.49 6.49
N GLU A 86 -48.87 65.68 7.80
CA GLU A 86 -47.98 64.88 8.67
C GLU A 86 -48.31 63.38 8.63
N THR A 87 -49.60 63.00 8.59
CA THR A 87 -49.99 61.59 8.41
C THR A 87 -49.70 61.06 6.99
N GLU A 88 -49.83 61.89 5.95
CA GLU A 88 -49.51 61.49 4.58
C GLU A 88 -47.99 61.34 4.38
N GLU A 89 -47.19 62.29 4.87
CA GLU A 89 -45.72 62.22 4.89
C GLU A 89 -45.23 61.00 5.71
N SER A 90 -45.87 60.69 6.84
CA SER A 90 -45.56 59.50 7.64
C SER A 90 -45.87 58.20 6.89
N LEU A 91 -47.01 58.11 6.19
CA LEU A 91 -47.37 56.94 5.38
C LEU A 91 -46.46 56.77 4.16
N ILE A 92 -46.07 57.86 3.50
CA ILE A 92 -45.10 57.87 2.40
C ILE A 92 -43.72 57.43 2.91
N SER A 93 -43.28 57.93 4.08
CA SER A 93 -42.03 57.55 4.73
C SER A 93 -42.01 56.05 5.08
N GLU A 94 -43.08 55.53 5.69
CA GLU A 94 -43.19 54.10 6.02
C GLU A 94 -43.24 53.22 4.76
N SER A 95 -43.90 53.68 3.70
CA SER A 95 -43.93 52.99 2.41
C SER A 95 -42.55 52.93 1.76
N ALA A 96 -41.82 54.05 1.71
CA ALA A 96 -40.47 54.11 1.17
C ALA A 96 -39.47 53.29 2.00
N ALA A 97 -39.63 53.25 3.33
CA ALA A 97 -38.85 52.39 4.22
C ALA A 97 -39.12 50.89 3.96
N ARG A 98 -40.39 50.50 3.81
CA ARG A 98 -40.76 49.12 3.44
C ARG A 98 -40.24 48.73 2.05
N GLU A 99 -40.36 49.61 1.05
CA GLU A 99 -39.82 49.38 -0.29
C GLU A 99 -38.29 49.22 -0.27
N THR A 100 -37.58 50.08 0.47
CA THR A 100 -36.12 49.98 0.63
C THR A 100 -35.72 48.67 1.32
N SER A 101 -36.45 48.25 2.36
CA SER A 101 -36.20 46.98 3.05
C SER A 101 -36.43 45.76 2.16
N LEU A 102 -37.50 45.76 1.35
CA LEU A 102 -37.80 44.68 0.42
C LEU A 102 -36.77 44.62 -0.71
N ASN A 103 -36.33 45.77 -1.23
CA ASN A 103 -35.27 45.85 -2.24
C ASN A 103 -33.91 45.36 -1.71
N SER A 104 -33.58 45.60 -0.43
CA SER A 104 -32.41 45.00 0.22
C SER A 104 -32.53 43.47 0.27
N GLN A 105 -33.65 42.95 0.76
CA GLN A 105 -33.89 41.51 0.86
C GLN A 105 -33.87 40.81 -0.52
N ILE A 106 -34.39 41.46 -1.57
CA ILE A 106 -34.29 40.97 -2.95
C ILE A 106 -32.84 40.93 -3.43
N ALA A 107 -32.05 41.98 -3.16
CA ALA A 107 -30.63 42.03 -3.54
C ALA A 107 -29.78 40.98 -2.78
N GLU A 108 -30.10 40.74 -1.50
CA GLU A 108 -29.49 39.70 -0.67
C GLU A 108 -29.82 38.29 -1.21
N LEU A 109 -31.09 37.99 -1.47
CA LEU A 109 -31.52 36.73 -2.06
C LEU A 109 -30.95 36.51 -3.48
N GLU A 110 -30.81 37.58 -4.28
CA GLU A 110 -30.12 37.52 -5.57
C GLU A 110 -28.62 37.21 -5.43
N LEU A 111 -27.96 37.72 -4.38
CA LEU A 111 -26.56 37.43 -4.09
C LEU A 111 -26.38 35.97 -3.67
N GLU A 112 -27.20 35.49 -2.72
CA GLU A 112 -27.23 34.09 -2.30
C GLU A 112 -27.49 33.16 -3.48
N ALA A 113 -28.47 33.48 -4.34
CA ALA A 113 -28.78 32.67 -5.52
C ALA A 113 -27.63 32.64 -6.56
N LYS A 114 -26.80 33.69 -6.63
CA LYS A 114 -25.58 33.72 -7.46
C LYS A 114 -24.46 32.90 -6.81
N GLN A 115 -24.26 33.02 -5.49
CA GLN A 115 -23.27 32.24 -4.75
C GLN A 115 -23.55 30.73 -4.81
N VAL A 116 -24.79 30.30 -4.53
CA VAL A 116 -25.19 28.89 -4.58
C VAL A 116 -24.99 28.27 -5.98
N ARG A 117 -25.15 29.05 -7.06
CA ARG A 117 -24.85 28.60 -8.43
C ARG A 117 -23.35 28.38 -8.66
N LEU A 118 -22.50 29.28 -8.18
CA LEU A 118 -21.03 29.14 -8.27
C LEU A 118 -20.52 27.97 -7.42
N GLU A 119 -21.09 27.77 -6.23
CA GLU A 119 -20.76 26.60 -5.39
C GLU A 119 -21.22 25.29 -6.02
N LEU A 120 -22.40 25.27 -6.66
CA LEU A 120 -22.88 24.11 -7.43
C LEU A 120 -21.98 23.80 -8.63
N GLU A 121 -21.54 24.80 -9.39
CA GLU A 121 -20.60 24.64 -10.51
C GLU A 121 -19.24 24.10 -10.03
N ARG A 122 -18.72 24.62 -8.92
CA ARG A 122 -17.50 24.08 -8.28
C ARG A 122 -17.67 22.60 -7.93
N VAL A 123 -18.73 22.23 -7.22
CA VAL A 123 -19.00 20.85 -6.80
C VAL A 123 -19.22 19.92 -8.00
N GLN A 124 -19.80 20.41 -9.11
CA GLN A 124 -19.88 19.65 -10.36
C GLN A 124 -18.48 19.41 -10.96
N SER A 125 -17.62 20.42 -11.02
CA SER A 125 -16.25 20.28 -11.53
C SER A 125 -15.39 19.32 -10.67
N GLU A 126 -15.59 19.33 -9.34
CA GLU A 126 -14.91 18.42 -8.41
C GLU A 126 -15.42 16.98 -8.57
N LYS A 127 -16.73 16.79 -8.74
CA LYS A 127 -17.32 15.48 -9.06
C LYS A 127 -16.80 14.92 -10.39
N GLU A 128 -16.70 15.72 -11.43
CA GLU A 128 -16.15 15.31 -12.73
C GLU A 128 -14.67 14.95 -12.62
N ARG A 129 -13.89 15.74 -11.87
CA ARG A 129 -12.50 15.40 -11.54
C ARG A 129 -12.41 14.06 -10.81
N PHE A 130 -13.17 13.84 -9.74
CA PHE A 130 -13.14 12.57 -9.01
C PHE A 130 -13.59 11.37 -9.86
N ALA A 131 -14.49 11.58 -10.82
CA ALA A 131 -14.85 10.54 -11.79
C ALA A 131 -13.71 10.20 -12.76
N ASN A 132 -12.93 11.21 -13.19
CA ASN A 132 -11.73 11.01 -14.01
C ASN A 132 -10.60 10.33 -13.21
N ASP A 133 -10.33 10.79 -11.99
CA ASP A 133 -9.34 10.19 -11.08
C ASP A 133 -9.69 8.71 -10.80
N LEU A 134 -10.97 8.39 -10.56
CA LEU A 134 -11.46 7.02 -10.41
C LEU A 134 -11.26 6.18 -11.68
N ALA A 135 -11.49 6.75 -12.87
CA ALA A 135 -11.27 6.07 -14.14
C ALA A 135 -9.78 5.81 -14.43
N GLU A 136 -8.86 6.71 -14.02
CA GLU A 136 -7.42 6.46 -14.08
C GLU A 136 -7.00 5.33 -13.14
N ILE A 137 -7.48 5.34 -11.89
CA ILE A 137 -7.24 4.28 -10.90
C ILE A 137 -7.74 2.92 -11.39
N LEU A 138 -8.94 2.86 -12.00
CA LEU A 138 -9.47 1.61 -12.55
C LEU A 138 -8.62 1.08 -13.71
N ARG A 139 -8.20 1.93 -14.66
CA ARG A 139 -7.28 1.52 -15.75
C ARG A 139 -5.94 1.02 -15.20
N SER A 140 -5.35 1.71 -14.21
CA SER A 140 -4.09 1.31 -13.58
C SER A 140 -4.22 -0.05 -12.87
N LYS A 141 -5.32 -0.27 -12.13
CA LYS A 141 -5.65 -1.55 -11.50
C LYS A 141 -5.85 -2.66 -12.53
N ASP A 142 -6.51 -2.39 -13.64
CA ASP A 142 -6.71 -3.39 -14.71
C ASP A 142 -5.40 -3.74 -15.43
N ILE A 143 -4.51 -2.77 -15.68
CA ILE A 143 -3.14 -3.02 -16.18
C ILE A 143 -2.38 -3.92 -15.21
N SER A 144 -2.37 -3.58 -13.91
CA SER A 144 -1.65 -4.35 -12.90
C SER A 144 -2.22 -5.78 -12.71
N ASP A 145 -3.53 -5.99 -12.87
CA ASP A 145 -4.09 -7.34 -12.91
C ASP A 145 -3.68 -8.13 -14.16
N HIS A 146 -3.47 -7.48 -15.32
CA HIS A 146 -2.91 -8.15 -16.52
C HIS A 146 -1.43 -8.52 -16.33
N GLU A 147 -0.59 -7.61 -15.84
CA GLU A 147 0.83 -7.88 -15.50
C GLU A 147 0.95 -9.07 -14.53
N LYS A 148 0.12 -9.08 -13.48
CA LYS A 148 0.00 -10.14 -12.48
C LYS A 148 -0.55 -11.45 -13.03
N MET A 149 -1.27 -11.43 -14.16
CA MET A 149 -1.66 -12.64 -14.90
C MET A 149 -0.52 -13.14 -15.80
N GLN A 150 0.22 -12.24 -16.46
CA GLN A 150 1.40 -12.56 -17.25
C GLN A 150 2.52 -13.19 -16.40
N ILE A 151 2.91 -12.55 -15.29
CA ILE A 151 3.92 -13.08 -14.36
C ILE A 151 3.51 -14.46 -13.79
N LYS A 152 2.20 -14.71 -13.64
CA LYS A 152 1.66 -16.03 -13.24
C LYS A 152 1.68 -17.07 -14.36
N ALA A 153 1.75 -16.68 -15.63
CA ALA A 153 1.98 -17.59 -16.75
C ALA A 153 3.48 -17.91 -16.84
N GLU A 154 4.33 -16.89 -16.89
CA GLU A 154 5.79 -17.02 -16.89
C GLU A 154 6.31 -17.89 -15.74
N LEU A 155 5.77 -17.72 -14.52
CA LEU A 155 6.14 -18.55 -13.36
C LEU A 155 5.64 -20.00 -13.45
N LYS A 156 4.62 -20.31 -14.26
CA LYS A 156 4.24 -21.71 -14.57
C LYS A 156 5.18 -22.30 -15.60
N ASP A 157 5.51 -21.55 -16.65
CA ASP A 157 6.35 -22.00 -17.74
C ASP A 157 7.79 -22.23 -17.28
N LEU A 158 8.29 -21.35 -16.39
CA LEU A 158 9.56 -21.55 -15.68
C LEU A 158 9.53 -22.82 -14.80
N LYS A 159 8.45 -23.09 -14.07
CA LYS A 159 8.32 -24.33 -13.27
C LYS A 159 8.21 -25.59 -14.12
N PHE A 160 7.55 -25.52 -15.28
CA PHE A 160 7.51 -26.62 -16.23
C PHE A 160 8.90 -26.89 -16.82
N ARG A 161 9.64 -25.83 -17.17
CA ARG A 161 11.03 -25.92 -17.63
C ARG A 161 11.97 -26.45 -16.54
N GLU A 162 11.81 -26.01 -15.29
CA GLU A 162 12.55 -26.50 -14.11
C GLU A 162 12.29 -27.99 -13.88
N THR A 163 11.02 -28.42 -13.91
CA THR A 163 10.63 -29.83 -13.77
C THR A 163 11.25 -30.68 -14.87
N ARG A 164 11.22 -30.21 -16.13
CA ARG A 164 11.87 -30.90 -17.24
C ARG A 164 13.39 -30.96 -17.06
N LEU A 165 14.06 -29.85 -16.72
CA LEU A 165 15.51 -29.85 -16.51
C LEU A 165 15.94 -30.76 -15.35
N PHE A 166 15.09 -30.94 -14.34
CA PHE A 166 15.32 -31.91 -13.27
C PHE A 166 15.20 -33.36 -13.77
N GLN A 167 14.25 -33.66 -14.67
CA GLN A 167 14.18 -34.96 -15.34
C GLN A 167 15.39 -35.18 -16.27
N ASP A 168 15.70 -34.22 -17.15
CA ASP A 168 16.86 -34.25 -18.06
C ASP A 168 18.18 -34.48 -17.25
N TYR A 169 18.29 -33.92 -16.03
CA TYR A 169 19.41 -34.14 -15.11
C TYR A 169 19.42 -35.55 -14.49
N SER A 170 18.27 -36.06 -14.03
CA SER A 170 18.14 -37.41 -13.47
C SER A 170 18.51 -38.50 -14.50
N GLU A 171 18.09 -38.32 -15.76
CA GLU A 171 18.44 -39.23 -16.85
C GLU A 171 19.96 -39.25 -17.09
N LEU A 172 20.63 -38.09 -17.03
CA LEU A 172 22.08 -37.98 -17.12
C LEU A 172 22.82 -38.54 -15.88
N GLU A 173 22.25 -38.45 -14.67
CA GLU A 173 22.81 -39.12 -13.48
C GLU A 173 22.76 -40.65 -13.64
N ASP A 174 21.64 -41.21 -14.11
CA ASP A 174 21.50 -42.65 -14.35
C ASP A 174 22.40 -43.17 -15.48
N GLU A 175 22.56 -42.41 -16.58
CA GLU A 175 23.56 -42.72 -17.61
C GLU A 175 24.98 -42.73 -17.05
N ASN A 176 25.35 -41.74 -16.22
CA ASN A 176 26.67 -41.66 -15.60
C ASN A 176 26.91 -42.83 -14.63
N ILE A 177 25.91 -43.19 -13.81
CA ILE A 177 25.94 -44.37 -12.94
C ILE A 177 26.07 -45.66 -13.76
N SER A 178 25.39 -45.77 -14.91
CA SER A 178 25.51 -46.91 -15.84
C SER A 178 26.93 -47.01 -16.43
N LEU A 179 27.50 -45.91 -16.90
CA LEU A 179 28.88 -45.86 -17.41
C LEU A 179 29.91 -46.18 -16.32
N GLN A 180 29.73 -45.70 -15.09
CA GLN A 180 30.58 -46.07 -13.95
C GLN A 180 30.51 -47.57 -13.64
N LYS A 181 29.32 -48.18 -13.66
CA LYS A 181 29.13 -49.64 -13.51
C LYS A 181 29.85 -50.40 -14.63
N GLN A 182 29.71 -49.97 -15.89
CA GLN A 182 30.41 -50.58 -17.04
C GLN A 182 31.94 -50.48 -16.90
N ILE A 183 32.47 -49.31 -16.53
CA ILE A 183 33.91 -49.11 -16.29
C ILE A 183 34.41 -49.98 -15.14
N SER A 184 33.61 -50.20 -14.09
CA SER A 184 33.95 -51.09 -12.98
C SER A 184 34.00 -52.56 -13.42
N ASN A 185 33.00 -53.00 -14.18
CA ASN A 185 32.95 -54.36 -14.74
C ASN A 185 34.13 -54.63 -15.70
N LEU A 186 34.46 -53.68 -16.57
CA LEU A 186 35.63 -53.76 -17.46
C LEU A 186 36.95 -53.85 -16.67
N LYS A 187 37.08 -53.12 -15.55
CA LYS A 187 38.26 -53.23 -14.66
C LYS A 187 38.34 -54.60 -13.98
N SER A 188 37.22 -55.19 -13.53
CA SER A 188 37.20 -56.58 -13.00
C SER A 188 37.64 -57.57 -14.07
N SER A 189 37.02 -57.49 -15.25
CA SER A 189 37.33 -58.35 -16.40
C SER A 189 38.79 -58.23 -16.85
N GLN A 190 39.39 -57.03 -16.78
CA GLN A 190 40.81 -56.82 -17.05
C GLN A 190 41.72 -57.49 -16.01
N VAL A 191 41.37 -57.46 -14.73
CA VAL A 191 42.11 -58.16 -13.65
C VAL A 191 41.99 -59.68 -13.81
N GLU A 192 40.79 -60.18 -14.14
CA GLU A 192 40.55 -61.59 -14.45
C GLU A 192 41.36 -62.05 -15.68
N PHE A 193 41.44 -61.23 -16.72
CA PHE A 193 42.22 -61.49 -17.92
C PHE A 193 43.73 -61.56 -17.65
N GLU A 194 44.31 -60.58 -16.94
CA GLU A 194 45.73 -60.65 -16.56
C GLU A 194 45.99 -61.82 -15.62
N GLY A 195 45.06 -62.16 -14.71
CA GLY A 195 45.13 -63.35 -13.86
C GLY A 195 45.20 -64.65 -14.68
N ALA A 196 44.28 -64.85 -15.62
CA ALA A 196 44.29 -66.00 -16.53
C ALA A 196 45.56 -66.05 -17.39
N LYS A 197 46.06 -64.90 -17.85
CA LYS A 197 47.32 -64.74 -18.60
C LYS A 197 48.54 -65.05 -17.73
N HIS A 198 48.51 -64.84 -16.41
CA HIS A 198 49.55 -65.30 -15.49
C HIS A 198 49.51 -66.81 -15.29
N GLU A 199 48.32 -67.41 -15.15
CA GLU A 199 48.18 -68.87 -15.04
C GLU A 199 48.58 -69.58 -16.34
N ILE A 200 48.25 -69.02 -17.52
CA ILE A 200 48.72 -69.54 -18.82
C ILE A 200 50.25 -69.54 -18.90
N ARG A 201 50.94 -68.45 -18.50
CA ARG A 201 52.42 -68.44 -18.45
C ARG A 201 52.96 -69.53 -17.54
N ARG A 202 52.40 -69.66 -16.33
CA ARG A 202 52.79 -70.69 -15.34
C ARG A 202 52.63 -72.11 -15.90
N LEU A 203 51.54 -72.37 -16.64
CA LEU A 203 51.30 -73.65 -17.30
C LEU A 203 52.22 -73.88 -18.51
N THR A 204 52.58 -72.85 -19.27
CA THR A 204 53.59 -72.95 -20.33
C THR A 204 54.97 -73.27 -19.73
N GLU A 205 55.38 -72.59 -18.66
CA GLU A 205 56.63 -72.88 -17.94
C GLU A 205 56.66 -74.32 -17.39
N GLU A 206 55.53 -74.82 -16.87
CA GLU A 206 55.37 -76.21 -16.43
C GLU A 206 55.47 -77.21 -17.60
N VAL A 207 54.88 -76.89 -18.76
CA VAL A 207 54.98 -77.68 -20.00
C VAL A 207 56.40 -77.68 -20.57
N ASP A 208 57.11 -76.55 -20.57
CA ASP A 208 58.49 -76.45 -21.06
C ASP A 208 59.46 -77.25 -20.18
N VAL A 209 59.25 -77.24 -18.85
CA VAL A 209 59.98 -78.12 -17.93
C VAL A 209 59.68 -79.60 -18.22
N LEU A 210 58.42 -79.98 -18.41
CA LEU A 210 58.05 -81.37 -18.76
C LEU A 210 58.61 -81.79 -20.14
N ASN A 211 58.67 -80.89 -21.11
CA ASN A 211 59.30 -81.12 -22.41
C ASN A 211 60.81 -81.37 -22.26
N SER A 212 61.52 -80.57 -21.47
CA SER A 212 62.96 -80.80 -21.22
C SER A 212 63.23 -82.14 -20.54
N GLN A 213 62.39 -82.55 -19.58
CA GLN A 213 62.45 -83.88 -18.95
C GLN A 213 62.15 -85.00 -19.95
N MET A 214 61.18 -84.82 -20.85
CA MET A 214 60.87 -85.78 -21.91
C MET A 214 62.03 -85.91 -22.90
N GLU A 215 62.64 -84.81 -23.33
CA GLU A 215 63.83 -84.84 -24.19
C GLU A 215 65.00 -85.58 -23.52
N ASP A 216 65.28 -85.33 -22.25
CA ASP A 216 66.37 -86.00 -21.54
C ASP A 216 66.09 -87.50 -21.35
N MET A 217 64.83 -87.88 -21.16
CA MET A 217 64.41 -89.29 -21.19
C MET A 217 64.54 -89.91 -22.59
N VAL A 218 64.34 -89.15 -23.67
CA VAL A 218 64.62 -89.61 -25.05
C VAL A 218 66.13 -89.76 -25.28
N LYS A 219 66.96 -88.79 -24.88
CA LYS A 219 68.43 -88.87 -24.96
C LYS A 219 68.97 -90.08 -24.19
N LEU A 220 68.44 -90.33 -22.98
CA LEU A 220 68.76 -91.52 -22.19
C LEU A 220 68.31 -92.82 -22.86
N ARG A 221 67.13 -92.84 -23.49
CA ARG A 221 66.65 -93.99 -24.27
C ARG A 221 67.55 -94.27 -25.47
N GLU A 222 67.91 -93.26 -26.26
CA GLU A 222 68.84 -93.45 -27.39
C GLU A 222 70.22 -93.93 -26.94
N ILE A 223 70.71 -93.49 -25.78
CA ILE A 223 71.96 -93.98 -25.20
C ILE A 223 71.83 -95.47 -24.84
N ALA A 224 70.70 -95.89 -24.25
CA ALA A 224 70.44 -97.29 -23.95
C ALA A 224 70.24 -98.16 -25.21
N GLU A 225 69.62 -97.62 -26.26
CA GLU A 225 69.47 -98.27 -27.57
C GLU A 225 70.82 -98.41 -28.27
N ARG A 226 71.65 -97.36 -28.32
CA ARG A 226 73.02 -97.41 -28.86
C ARG A 226 73.93 -98.36 -28.08
N GLN A 227 73.84 -98.40 -26.74
CA GLN A 227 74.57 -99.38 -25.92
C GLN A 227 74.10 -100.82 -26.19
N MET A 228 72.82 -101.03 -26.51
CA MET A 228 72.30 -102.34 -26.92
C MET A 228 72.81 -102.74 -28.31
N GLU A 229 72.86 -101.80 -29.26
CA GLU A 229 73.44 -102.00 -30.60
C GLU A 229 74.94 -102.31 -30.53
N GLU A 230 75.72 -101.54 -29.76
CA GLU A 230 77.14 -101.79 -29.50
C GLU A 230 77.38 -103.17 -28.87
N ALA A 231 76.55 -103.58 -27.90
CA ALA A 231 76.62 -104.91 -27.30
C ALA A 231 76.26 -106.03 -28.31
N LEU A 232 75.28 -105.80 -29.19
CA LEU A 232 74.91 -106.75 -30.25
C LEU A 232 75.99 -106.86 -31.33
N ILE A 233 76.61 -105.75 -31.73
CA ILE A 233 77.74 -105.70 -32.67
C ILE A 233 78.97 -106.38 -32.05
N SER A 234 79.27 -106.10 -30.77
CA SER A 234 80.35 -106.77 -30.04
C SER A 234 80.14 -108.29 -29.98
N LEU A 235 78.92 -108.73 -29.66
CA LEU A 235 78.55 -110.14 -29.61
C LEU A 235 78.52 -110.79 -31.01
N GLN A 236 78.21 -110.04 -32.06
CA GLN A 236 78.40 -110.49 -33.44
C GLN A 236 79.89 -110.62 -33.79
N ALA A 237 80.73 -109.65 -33.42
CA ALA A 237 82.17 -109.71 -33.62
C ALA A 237 82.82 -110.88 -32.85
N GLU A 238 82.37 -111.19 -31.62
CA GLU A 238 82.78 -112.41 -30.91
C GLU A 238 82.34 -113.69 -31.64
N ARG A 239 81.11 -113.74 -32.16
CA ARG A 239 80.63 -114.86 -32.97
C ARG A 239 81.46 -115.03 -34.24
N GLU A 240 81.74 -113.95 -34.95
CA GLU A 240 82.54 -113.94 -36.17
C GLU A 240 84.01 -114.30 -35.89
N ALA A 241 84.62 -113.79 -34.82
CA ALA A 241 85.95 -114.19 -34.38
C ALA A 241 85.98 -115.68 -33.97
N LYS A 242 84.93 -116.19 -33.32
CA LYS A 242 84.79 -117.61 -32.98
C LYS A 242 84.58 -118.48 -34.22
N TYR A 243 83.84 -118.02 -35.22
CA TYR A 243 83.73 -118.67 -36.52
C TYR A 243 85.05 -118.58 -37.32
N ALA A 244 85.81 -117.49 -37.20
CA ALA A 244 87.11 -117.32 -37.85
C ALA A 244 88.18 -118.21 -37.20
N LEU A 245 88.21 -118.33 -35.88
CA LEU A 245 89.05 -119.28 -35.15
C LEU A 245 88.63 -120.73 -35.43
N LYS A 246 87.33 -121.03 -35.52
CA LYS A 246 86.86 -122.34 -35.98
C LYS A 246 87.32 -122.60 -37.42
N LYS A 247 87.21 -121.63 -38.32
CA LYS A 247 87.68 -121.73 -39.71
C LYS A 247 89.21 -121.83 -39.79
N GLU A 248 89.97 -121.22 -38.88
CA GLU A 248 91.41 -121.46 -38.81
C GLU A 248 91.68 -122.88 -38.32
N LEU A 249 91.00 -123.37 -37.28
CA LEU A 249 91.11 -124.77 -36.82
C LEU A 249 90.75 -125.77 -37.92
N ASP A 250 89.62 -125.57 -38.60
CA ASP A 250 89.17 -126.36 -39.74
C ASP A 250 90.20 -126.28 -40.89
N THR A 251 90.82 -125.12 -41.15
CA THR A 251 91.92 -125.00 -42.13
C THR A 251 93.30 -125.40 -41.60
N ARG A 252 93.50 -125.65 -40.31
CA ARG A 252 94.70 -126.27 -39.74
C ARG A 252 94.61 -127.79 -39.92
N LEU A 253 93.46 -128.36 -39.57
CA LEU A 253 93.07 -129.74 -39.91
C LEU A 253 93.16 -129.96 -41.43
N ASN A 254 92.65 -129.00 -42.23
CA ASN A 254 92.76 -129.04 -43.68
C ASN A 254 94.12 -128.56 -44.24
N LYS A 255 95.06 -128.09 -43.41
CA LYS A 255 96.48 -127.89 -43.78
C LYS A 255 97.27 -129.17 -43.52
N GLU A 256 96.92 -129.91 -42.47
CA GLU A 256 97.37 -131.28 -42.24
C GLU A 256 96.98 -132.19 -43.41
N SER A 257 95.73 -132.10 -43.90
CA SER A 257 95.30 -132.80 -45.15
C SER A 257 95.87 -132.17 -46.44
N MET A 258 96.23 -130.88 -46.44
CA MET A 258 96.83 -130.21 -47.60
C MET A 258 98.36 -130.28 -47.66
N TYR A 259 99.10 -130.77 -46.66
CA TYR A 259 100.50 -131.16 -46.88
C TYR A 259 100.60 -132.30 -47.91
N THR A 260 99.54 -133.10 -48.07
CA THR A 260 99.36 -134.09 -49.15
C THR A 260 98.77 -133.55 -50.46
N LEU A 261 98.35 -132.28 -50.55
CA LEU A 261 97.73 -131.68 -51.75
C LEU A 261 98.33 -130.34 -52.20
N SER A 262 99.20 -129.72 -51.40
CA SER A 262 99.91 -128.45 -51.68
C SER A 262 101.05 -128.61 -52.70
N ASN A 263 100.91 -129.55 -53.64
CA ASN A 263 101.87 -129.82 -54.70
C ASN A 263 101.28 -129.65 -56.12
N LEU A 264 100.02 -129.16 -56.24
CA LEU A 264 99.31 -129.14 -57.54
C LEU A 264 98.45 -127.89 -57.84
N ALA A 265 98.34 -126.90 -56.94
CA ALA A 265 97.48 -125.72 -57.13
C ALA A 265 98.21 -124.36 -57.02
N ALA A 266 99.54 -124.37 -56.92
CA ALA A 266 100.35 -123.17 -56.68
C ALA A 266 100.84 -122.47 -57.97
N MET A 267 100.04 -122.41 -59.04
CA MET A 267 100.31 -121.56 -60.22
C MET A 267 99.09 -121.43 -61.15
N SER A 268 98.45 -120.25 -61.21
CA SER A 268 97.98 -119.57 -62.44
C SER A 268 97.02 -118.39 -62.13
N MET A 269 97.57 -117.18 -62.18
CA MET A 269 97.09 -115.90 -62.77
C MET A 269 95.64 -115.40 -62.50
N LYS A 270 95.34 -114.14 -62.12
CA LYS A 270 95.90 -112.76 -62.34
C LYS A 270 95.53 -112.06 -63.66
N LEU A 271 94.72 -110.99 -63.55
CA LEU A 271 94.77 -109.63 -64.16
C LEU A 271 93.39 -108.96 -63.90
N SER A 272 93.16 -107.63 -63.75
CA SER A 272 93.96 -106.39 -63.54
C SER A 272 92.99 -105.28 -63.02
N GLY A 273 93.32 -104.07 -62.55
CA GLY A 273 94.60 -103.41 -62.22
C GLY A 273 94.54 -101.86 -62.41
N SER A 274 94.98 -101.07 -61.42
CA SER A 274 95.01 -99.56 -61.37
C SER A 274 93.66 -98.82 -61.37
N SER A 275 93.51 -97.56 -60.93
CA SER A 275 94.34 -96.60 -60.13
C SER A 275 93.35 -95.59 -59.49
N GLU A 276 93.43 -95.20 -58.21
CA GLU A 276 94.33 -94.20 -57.59
C GLU A 276 94.11 -92.74 -58.03
N PHE A 277 93.42 -91.94 -57.19
CA PHE A 277 93.86 -90.62 -56.68
C PHE A 277 92.97 -90.15 -55.51
N GLY A 278 93.33 -89.03 -54.85
CA GLY A 278 92.60 -88.41 -53.73
C GLY A 278 92.73 -86.87 -53.72
N ASP A 279 92.36 -86.22 -52.61
CA ASP A 279 92.12 -84.76 -52.43
C ASP A 279 90.98 -84.17 -53.31
N GLY A 280 90.38 -83.01 -52.99
CA GLY A 280 90.55 -82.11 -51.84
C GLY A 280 89.67 -80.84 -51.98
N GLU A 281 89.45 -80.12 -50.86
CA GLU A 281 88.93 -78.74 -50.66
C GLU A 281 87.89 -78.05 -51.59
N ASP A 282 86.86 -77.48 -50.93
CA ASP A 282 86.29 -76.11 -51.02
C ASP A 282 85.76 -75.47 -52.34
N GLY A 283 84.84 -74.50 -52.16
CA GLY A 283 84.26 -73.62 -53.19
C GLY A 283 83.00 -74.16 -53.91
N GLY A 284 82.05 -73.33 -54.33
CA GLY A 284 81.90 -71.88 -54.19
C GLY A 284 81.11 -71.25 -55.36
N ASP A 285 80.35 -70.19 -55.07
CA ASP A 285 79.78 -69.18 -56.01
C ASP A 285 78.89 -69.65 -57.18
N ASP A 286 78.36 -68.75 -58.04
CA ASP A 286 77.32 -67.69 -57.85
C ASP A 286 76.82 -67.34 -59.29
N ASP A 287 76.11 -66.28 -59.71
CA ASP A 287 75.39 -65.09 -59.19
C ASP A 287 74.24 -64.83 -60.20
N GLU A 288 73.41 -63.78 -59.99
CA GLU A 288 73.14 -62.70 -60.96
C GLU A 288 71.71 -62.11 -60.93
N GLN A 289 71.68 -60.77 -60.93
CA GLN A 289 70.67 -59.88 -61.53
C GLN A 289 69.33 -59.65 -60.78
N THR A 290 69.48 -58.98 -59.63
CA THR A 290 69.03 -57.58 -59.34
C THR A 290 68.49 -56.69 -60.50
N PRO A 291 67.91 -55.49 -60.23
CA PRO A 291 67.39 -54.88 -58.99
C PRO A 291 65.90 -54.42 -59.13
N GLY A 292 65.19 -53.99 -58.09
CA GLY A 292 65.26 -52.63 -57.50
C GLY A 292 63.89 -51.93 -57.58
N ALA A 293 63.01 -51.94 -56.58
CA ALA A 293 63.09 -51.41 -55.21
C ALA A 293 62.81 -49.88 -55.10
N LEU A 294 61.69 -49.56 -54.43
CA LEU A 294 61.34 -48.24 -53.85
C LEU A 294 60.99 -47.13 -54.89
N ARG A 295 60.13 -46.13 -54.59
CA ARG A 295 59.53 -45.66 -53.32
C ARG A 295 58.29 -44.79 -53.61
N GLN A 296 57.37 -44.68 -52.64
CA GLN A 296 56.51 -43.50 -52.30
C GLN A 296 55.64 -42.85 -53.42
N LEU A 297 54.31 -42.93 -53.30
CA LEU A 297 53.40 -41.92 -52.70
C LEU A 297 53.04 -40.76 -53.65
N GLU A 298 51.74 -40.40 -53.66
CA GLU A 298 51.17 -39.11 -54.12
C GLU A 298 51.37 -38.82 -55.64
N SER A 299 50.41 -38.30 -56.41
CA SER A 299 49.18 -37.53 -56.12
C SER A 299 48.07 -37.79 -57.15
N GLU A 300 46.84 -37.36 -56.82
CA GLU A 300 45.70 -36.94 -57.69
C GLU A 300 45.22 -37.88 -58.85
N LEU A 301 43.95 -38.28 -58.99
CA LEU A 301 42.62 -37.61 -58.89
C LEU A 301 42.19 -36.91 -60.19
N LEU A 302 40.88 -36.96 -60.48
CA LEU A 302 40.18 -36.65 -61.75
C LEU A 302 40.41 -37.73 -62.84
N GLU A 303 39.48 -38.00 -63.76
CA GLU A 303 38.24 -37.27 -64.11
C GLU A 303 37.00 -38.20 -64.29
N GLN A 304 35.86 -37.64 -64.70
CA GLN A 304 34.53 -38.23 -64.67
C GLN A 304 34.11 -38.94 -65.98
N GLN A 305 33.15 -39.88 -65.86
CA GLN A 305 32.10 -40.20 -66.87
C GLN A 305 32.54 -40.83 -68.22
N ALA A 306 31.71 -41.59 -68.97
CA ALA A 306 30.38 -42.17 -68.73
C ALA A 306 30.03 -43.29 -69.75
N ALA A 307 28.85 -43.89 -69.55
CA ALA A 307 27.86 -44.30 -70.57
C ALA A 307 27.69 -45.79 -70.95
N ARG A 308 26.42 -46.09 -71.30
CA ARG A 308 25.80 -47.34 -71.79
C ARG A 308 25.54 -48.44 -70.74
N GLY A 309 24.35 -49.06 -70.68
CA GLY A 309 23.06 -48.72 -71.30
C GLY A 309 22.17 -49.93 -71.63
N GLY A 310 20.85 -49.77 -71.52
CA GLY A 310 19.82 -50.76 -71.92
C GLY A 310 18.42 -50.21 -71.70
N ALA A 311 17.44 -50.53 -72.55
CA ALA A 311 16.15 -49.83 -72.57
C ALA A 311 14.92 -50.70 -72.93
N GLY A 312 13.82 -50.47 -72.17
CA GLY A 312 12.41 -50.57 -72.59
C GLY A 312 11.79 -51.95 -72.85
N PRO A 313 10.50 -52.01 -73.26
CA PRO A 313 9.52 -50.90 -73.34
C PRO A 313 8.12 -51.19 -72.72
N GLU A 314 7.27 -50.16 -72.73
CA GLU A 314 5.78 -50.07 -72.76
C GLU A 314 4.86 -51.26 -72.39
N GLY A 315 3.76 -50.92 -71.70
CA GLY A 315 2.55 -51.76 -71.55
C GLY A 315 1.76 -51.38 -70.29
N GLY A 316 0.55 -50.84 -70.45
CA GLY A 316 -0.23 -50.28 -69.33
C GLY A 316 -1.40 -51.15 -68.87
N GLU A 317 -1.45 -51.42 -67.57
CA GLU A 317 -2.68 -51.76 -66.82
C GLU A 317 -2.58 -51.16 -65.40
N GLY A 318 -3.72 -50.97 -64.73
CA GLY A 318 -3.79 -50.23 -63.46
C GLY A 318 -3.30 -51.04 -62.26
N ASP A 319 -1.99 -51.05 -62.02
CA ASP A 319 -1.41 -51.79 -60.89
C ASP A 319 -1.78 -51.17 -59.53
N LEU A 320 -2.42 -51.98 -58.68
CA LEU A 320 -2.86 -51.65 -57.32
C LEU A 320 -1.70 -51.21 -56.42
N PHE A 321 -0.48 -51.68 -56.69
CA PHE A 321 0.73 -51.21 -56.01
C PHE A 321 0.98 -49.72 -56.24
N SER A 322 0.65 -49.17 -57.42
CA SER A 322 0.92 -47.77 -57.77
C SER A 322 0.04 -46.78 -57.00
N GLU A 323 -1.23 -47.11 -56.72
CA GLU A 323 -2.10 -46.26 -55.88
C GLU A 323 -1.76 -46.35 -54.39
N ILE A 324 -1.48 -47.55 -53.88
CA ILE A 324 -1.15 -47.80 -52.47
C ILE A 324 0.22 -47.20 -52.14
N HIS A 325 1.24 -47.44 -52.98
CA HIS A 325 2.54 -46.82 -52.80
C HIS A 325 2.53 -45.33 -53.19
N GLY A 326 1.78 -44.89 -54.20
CA GLY A 326 1.69 -43.46 -54.55
C GLY A 326 1.20 -42.57 -53.40
N ASN A 327 0.19 -43.01 -52.65
CA ASN A 327 -0.24 -42.30 -51.43
C ASN A 327 0.73 -42.44 -50.25
N ARG A 328 1.50 -43.54 -50.18
CA ARG A 328 2.52 -43.74 -49.14
C ARG A 328 3.78 -42.90 -49.41
N ILE A 329 4.20 -42.82 -50.67
CA ILE A 329 5.32 -42.04 -51.18
C ILE A 329 5.01 -40.55 -51.01
N LYS A 330 3.84 -40.05 -51.43
CA LYS A 330 3.45 -38.66 -51.18
C LYS A 330 3.45 -38.27 -49.70
N LYS A 331 3.06 -39.19 -48.80
CA LYS A 331 3.15 -38.99 -47.34
C LYS A 331 4.56 -39.13 -46.75
N LEU A 332 5.52 -39.62 -47.52
CA LEU A 332 6.95 -39.58 -47.19
C LEU A 332 7.61 -38.34 -47.80
N GLU A 333 7.24 -37.94 -49.01
CA GLU A 333 7.66 -36.70 -49.66
C GLU A 333 7.24 -35.46 -48.85
N THR A 334 5.99 -35.38 -48.36
CA THR A 334 5.60 -34.28 -47.47
C THR A 334 6.38 -34.28 -46.17
N LYS A 335 6.63 -35.46 -45.57
CA LYS A 335 7.43 -35.58 -44.35
C LYS A 335 8.91 -35.25 -44.55
N ILE A 336 9.47 -35.55 -45.71
CA ILE A 336 10.83 -35.15 -46.09
C ILE A 336 10.87 -33.64 -46.25
N SER A 337 9.89 -33.03 -46.92
CA SER A 337 9.80 -31.56 -47.06
C SER A 337 9.60 -30.85 -45.71
N GLU A 338 8.75 -31.39 -44.82
CA GLU A 338 8.58 -30.94 -43.43
C GLU A 338 9.93 -30.99 -42.67
N LEU A 339 10.63 -32.12 -42.72
CA LEU A 339 11.95 -32.30 -42.09
C LEU A 339 13.06 -31.44 -42.73
N GLU A 340 12.99 -31.14 -44.03
CA GLU A 340 13.92 -30.23 -44.70
C GLU A 340 13.70 -28.78 -44.28
N VAL A 341 12.43 -28.36 -44.09
CA VAL A 341 12.09 -27.04 -43.53
C VAL A 341 12.54 -26.95 -42.07
N GLU A 342 12.23 -27.95 -41.22
CA GLU A 342 12.70 -28.00 -39.83
C GLU A 342 14.23 -27.97 -39.75
N LYS A 343 14.93 -28.78 -40.56
CA LYS A 343 16.39 -28.77 -40.67
C LYS A 343 16.93 -27.39 -41.07
N SER A 344 16.30 -26.72 -42.04
CA SER A 344 16.70 -25.36 -42.46
C SER A 344 16.53 -24.35 -41.32
N SER A 345 15.45 -24.44 -40.54
CA SER A 345 15.19 -23.61 -39.37
C SER A 345 16.21 -23.88 -38.25
N THR A 346 16.51 -25.15 -37.95
CA THR A 346 17.55 -25.49 -36.96
C THR A 346 18.94 -25.03 -37.39
N ASN A 347 19.25 -25.02 -38.69
CA ASN A 347 20.51 -24.47 -39.19
C ASN A 347 20.58 -22.94 -39.08
N SER A 348 19.46 -22.22 -39.25
CA SER A 348 19.42 -20.77 -38.98
C SER A 348 19.68 -20.49 -37.50
N MET A 349 18.92 -21.14 -36.61
CA MET A 349 19.09 -21.03 -35.16
C MET A 349 20.51 -21.41 -34.69
N LEU A 350 21.13 -22.42 -35.31
CA LEU A 350 22.51 -22.81 -35.03
C LEU A 350 23.51 -21.75 -35.52
N SER A 351 23.28 -21.15 -36.68
CA SER A 351 24.11 -20.04 -37.20
C SER A 351 23.99 -18.79 -36.33
N GLU A 352 22.78 -18.43 -35.90
CA GLU A 352 22.50 -17.27 -35.05
C GLU A 352 23.09 -17.43 -33.65
N THR A 353 22.98 -18.64 -33.06
CA THR A 353 23.60 -18.94 -31.77
C THR A 353 25.12 -19.05 -31.84
N GLN A 354 25.69 -19.53 -32.96
CA GLN A 354 27.13 -19.48 -33.21
C GLN A 354 27.63 -18.03 -33.33
N GLU A 355 26.91 -17.15 -34.05
CA GLU A 355 27.28 -15.74 -34.17
C GLU A 355 27.21 -15.02 -32.81
N ALA A 356 26.22 -15.35 -31.96
CA ALA A 356 26.13 -14.85 -30.59
C ALA A 356 27.26 -15.38 -29.68
N LEU A 357 27.66 -16.65 -29.85
CA LEU A 357 28.80 -17.25 -29.15
C LEU A 357 30.10 -16.55 -29.53
N ASP A 358 30.35 -16.30 -30.82
CA ASP A 358 31.58 -15.65 -31.27
C ASP A 358 31.64 -14.16 -30.88
N LYS A 359 30.50 -13.46 -30.81
CA LYS A 359 30.42 -12.10 -30.23
C LYS A 359 30.78 -12.08 -28.74
N THR A 360 30.11 -12.89 -27.92
CA THR A 360 30.38 -12.97 -26.48
C THR A 360 31.81 -13.45 -26.19
N ARG A 361 32.36 -14.34 -27.01
CA ARG A 361 33.78 -14.75 -26.97
C ARG A 361 34.73 -13.60 -27.28
N ALA A 362 34.41 -12.74 -28.24
CA ALA A 362 35.20 -11.55 -28.54
C ALA A 362 35.17 -10.52 -27.40
N GLU A 363 33.99 -10.30 -26.79
CA GLU A 363 33.82 -9.43 -25.62
C GLU A 363 34.63 -9.91 -24.41
N VAL A 364 34.54 -11.20 -24.07
CA VAL A 364 35.34 -11.82 -22.99
C VAL A 364 36.84 -11.73 -23.29
N SER A 365 37.26 -11.89 -24.55
CA SER A 365 38.66 -11.71 -24.96
C SER A 365 39.14 -10.26 -24.75
N ALA A 366 38.31 -9.27 -25.10
CA ALA A 366 38.62 -7.86 -24.88
C ALA A 366 38.70 -7.49 -23.39
N GLN A 367 37.79 -8.03 -22.56
CA GLN A 367 37.86 -7.91 -21.11
C GLN A 367 39.15 -8.55 -20.55
N HIS A 368 39.53 -9.74 -21.03
CA HIS A 368 40.75 -10.42 -20.59
C HIS A 368 42.04 -9.63 -20.90
N VAL A 369 42.11 -8.97 -22.06
CA VAL A 369 43.21 -8.05 -22.41
C VAL A 369 43.25 -6.85 -21.45
N ASN A 370 42.11 -6.27 -21.11
CA ASN A 370 42.04 -5.16 -20.15
C ASN A 370 42.47 -5.59 -18.73
N ILE A 371 42.02 -6.74 -18.25
CA ILE A 371 42.43 -7.32 -16.96
C ILE A 371 43.94 -7.59 -16.95
N THR A 372 44.49 -8.14 -18.04
CA THR A 372 45.94 -8.38 -18.18
C THR A 372 46.75 -7.07 -18.11
N ARG A 373 46.24 -5.99 -18.72
CA ARG A 373 46.85 -4.65 -18.62
C ARG A 373 46.83 -4.11 -17.19
N LEU A 374 45.69 -4.20 -16.48
CA LEU A 374 45.59 -3.80 -15.07
C LEU A 374 46.58 -4.57 -14.17
N ILE A 375 46.71 -5.88 -14.36
CA ILE A 375 47.69 -6.72 -13.65
C ILE A 375 49.12 -6.26 -13.94
N GLY A 376 49.42 -5.85 -15.17
CA GLY A 376 50.71 -5.25 -15.56
C GLY A 376 51.05 -3.98 -14.77
N HIS A 377 50.13 -3.00 -14.71
CA HIS A 377 50.33 -1.76 -13.94
C HIS A 377 50.49 -2.04 -12.43
N VAL A 378 49.71 -2.97 -11.88
CA VAL A 378 49.84 -3.38 -10.46
C VAL A 378 51.20 -4.04 -10.20
N ALA A 379 51.71 -4.88 -11.12
CA ALA A 379 53.04 -5.47 -11.01
C ALA A 379 54.17 -4.43 -11.14
N ALA A 380 54.01 -3.40 -11.99
CA ALA A 380 54.94 -2.27 -12.07
C ALA A 380 54.99 -1.49 -10.75
N LEU A 381 53.85 -1.17 -10.16
CA LEU A 381 53.76 -0.52 -8.85
C LEU A 381 54.34 -1.40 -7.72
N GLN A 382 54.08 -2.72 -7.74
CA GLN A 382 54.61 -3.65 -6.73
C GLN A 382 56.14 -3.82 -6.84
N THR A 383 56.70 -3.87 -8.05
CA THR A 383 58.16 -3.94 -8.23
C THR A 383 58.85 -2.62 -7.84
N LEU A 384 58.24 -1.45 -8.11
CA LEU A 384 58.69 -0.16 -7.56
C LEU A 384 58.66 -0.14 -6.02
N HIS A 385 57.66 -0.77 -5.38
CA HIS A 385 57.56 -0.88 -3.93
C HIS A 385 58.66 -1.79 -3.33
N VAL A 386 58.90 -2.96 -3.91
CA VAL A 386 59.99 -3.86 -3.48
C VAL A 386 61.36 -3.20 -3.67
N ASN A 387 61.57 -2.49 -4.78
CA ASN A 387 62.81 -1.75 -5.03
C ASN A 387 63.03 -0.57 -4.06
N THR A 388 61.97 0.09 -3.58
CA THR A 388 62.11 1.14 -2.55
C THR A 388 62.41 0.58 -1.18
N ALA A 389 61.83 -0.55 -0.79
CA ALA A 389 62.22 -1.27 0.44
C ALA A 389 63.70 -1.71 0.40
N GLY A 390 64.17 -2.24 -0.74
CA GLY A 390 65.57 -2.60 -0.94
C GLY A 390 66.53 -1.41 -0.94
N ALA A 391 66.12 -0.25 -1.48
CA ALA A 391 66.93 0.97 -1.50
C ALA A 391 67.11 1.60 -0.12
N LEU A 392 66.02 1.69 0.67
CA LEU A 392 66.08 2.24 2.04
C LEU A 392 67.06 1.46 2.93
N ASN A 393 67.12 0.13 2.78
CA ASN A 393 68.01 -0.74 3.55
C ASN A 393 69.51 -0.60 3.20
N LYS A 394 69.87 0.21 2.18
CA LYS A 394 71.25 0.57 1.84
C LYS A 394 71.69 1.93 2.38
N ILE A 395 70.79 2.74 2.93
CA ILE A 395 71.12 4.07 3.50
C ILE A 395 71.62 3.89 4.94
N SER A 396 72.74 3.18 5.09
CA SER A 396 73.43 2.98 6.36
C SER A 396 74.94 3.05 6.15
N ILE A 397 75.55 4.06 6.78
CA ILE A 397 77.00 4.26 6.95
C ILE A 397 77.77 4.74 5.70
N SER A 398 77.81 6.07 5.46
CA SER A 398 79.07 6.84 5.24
C SER A 398 78.80 8.36 5.11
N ASN A 399 79.80 9.20 5.39
CA ASN A 399 79.68 10.66 5.49
C ASN A 399 79.87 11.41 4.15
N GLU A 400 78.95 11.23 3.19
CA GLU A 400 78.84 12.09 1.99
C GLU A 400 77.45 12.77 1.93
N GLU A 401 77.05 13.29 3.09
CA GLU A 401 75.66 13.49 3.53
C GLU A 401 74.82 14.48 2.70
N LYS A 402 75.42 15.35 1.87
CA LYS A 402 74.65 16.28 1.02
C LYS A 402 74.43 15.75 -0.39
N SER A 403 75.47 15.30 -1.09
CA SER A 403 75.34 14.80 -2.46
C SER A 403 74.45 13.57 -2.51
N ALA A 404 74.73 12.58 -1.64
CA ALA A 404 73.95 11.36 -1.56
C ALA A 404 72.49 11.61 -1.13
N MET A 405 72.24 12.61 -0.27
CA MET A 405 70.87 12.97 0.13
C MET A 405 70.12 13.67 -1.00
N THR A 406 70.74 14.58 -1.75
CA THR A 406 70.10 15.18 -2.93
C THR A 406 69.85 14.15 -4.03
N GLU A 407 70.79 13.23 -4.26
CA GLU A 407 70.65 12.19 -5.27
C GLU A 407 69.59 11.14 -4.89
N ALA A 408 69.52 10.74 -3.61
CA ALA A 408 68.44 9.90 -3.10
C ALA A 408 67.07 10.60 -3.17
N LEU A 409 67.00 11.91 -2.96
CA LEU A 409 65.76 12.69 -3.02
C LEU A 409 65.31 12.92 -4.48
N GLU A 410 66.23 13.15 -5.41
CA GLU A 410 65.94 13.23 -6.84
C GLU A 410 65.50 11.86 -7.40
N GLN A 411 66.15 10.77 -7.00
CA GLN A 411 65.68 9.40 -7.28
C GLN A 411 64.28 9.14 -6.70
N GLN A 412 63.99 9.60 -5.47
CA GLN A 412 62.69 9.42 -4.86
C GLN A 412 61.59 10.25 -5.55
N LYS A 413 61.92 11.47 -5.99
CA LYS A 413 61.06 12.31 -6.85
C LYS A 413 60.78 11.62 -8.19
N GLN A 414 61.81 11.13 -8.87
CA GLN A 414 61.64 10.42 -10.15
C GLN A 414 60.79 9.14 -9.99
N ARG A 415 60.88 8.43 -8.85
CA ARG A 415 59.99 7.31 -8.51
C ARG A 415 58.55 7.76 -8.29
N TYR A 416 58.30 8.88 -7.62
CA TYR A 416 56.96 9.46 -7.50
C TYR A 416 56.40 9.89 -8.87
N GLU A 417 57.23 10.43 -9.77
CA GLU A 417 56.83 10.78 -11.15
C GLU A 417 56.48 9.55 -12.01
N VAL A 418 57.13 8.41 -11.79
CA VAL A 418 56.76 7.13 -12.41
C VAL A 418 55.46 6.61 -11.81
N ALA A 419 55.37 6.51 -10.48
CA ALA A 419 54.18 6.03 -9.79
C ALA A 419 52.93 6.89 -10.08
N ALA A 420 53.09 8.20 -10.21
CA ALA A 420 52.01 9.11 -10.60
C ALA A 420 51.53 8.88 -12.05
N ARG A 421 52.42 8.51 -12.98
CA ARG A 421 52.02 8.12 -14.34
C ARG A 421 51.31 6.77 -14.36
N GLU A 422 51.87 5.75 -13.71
CA GLU A 422 51.21 4.44 -13.59
C GLU A 422 49.82 4.56 -12.92
N LEU A 423 49.67 5.41 -11.90
CA LEU A 423 48.37 5.69 -11.27
C LEU A 423 47.42 6.48 -12.17
N ALA A 424 47.91 7.41 -12.99
CA ALA A 424 47.08 8.14 -13.96
C ALA A 424 46.63 7.25 -15.13
N GLU A 425 47.48 6.32 -15.58
CA GLU A 425 47.12 5.31 -16.58
C GLU A 425 46.18 4.25 -15.99
N LEU A 426 46.36 3.87 -14.72
CA LEU A 426 45.42 3.01 -13.99
C LEU A 426 44.05 3.70 -13.83
N ASP A 427 44.00 4.98 -13.46
CA ASP A 427 42.75 5.74 -13.35
C ASP A 427 42.07 5.92 -14.71
N GLN A 428 42.82 6.27 -15.77
CA GLN A 428 42.29 6.35 -17.13
C GLN A 428 41.71 5.00 -17.60
N THR A 429 42.40 3.88 -17.33
CA THR A 429 41.90 2.55 -17.72
C THR A 429 40.72 2.08 -16.88
N LEU A 430 40.65 2.45 -15.61
CA LEU A 430 39.45 2.26 -14.78
C LEU A 430 38.28 3.13 -15.24
N GLN A 431 38.52 4.39 -15.63
CA GLN A 431 37.50 5.25 -16.22
C GLN A 431 36.99 4.71 -17.56
N ASP A 432 37.85 4.17 -18.41
CA ASP A 432 37.45 3.61 -19.70
C ASP A 432 36.72 2.26 -19.54
N LEU A 433 37.07 1.46 -18.54
CA LEU A 433 36.26 0.32 -18.10
C LEU A 433 34.90 0.78 -17.56
N GLN A 434 34.85 1.82 -16.71
CA GLN A 434 33.58 2.40 -16.23
C GLN A 434 32.70 2.98 -17.35
N LYS A 435 33.28 3.47 -18.45
CA LYS A 435 32.53 3.90 -19.65
C LYS A 435 32.02 2.72 -20.48
N SER A 436 32.70 1.56 -20.40
CA SER A 436 32.29 0.32 -21.08
C SER A 436 31.31 -0.53 -20.27
N ASP A 437 31.33 -0.41 -18.95
CA ASP A 437 30.47 -1.12 -17.98
C ASP A 437 29.30 -0.25 -17.49
N GLN A 438 29.32 1.06 -17.78
CA GLN A 438 28.10 1.84 -17.89
C GLN A 438 27.31 1.36 -19.11
N PRO A 439 26.14 0.73 -18.95
CA PRO A 439 25.20 0.70 -20.06
C PRO A 439 24.91 2.15 -20.45
N GLN A 440 25.04 2.45 -21.75
CA GLN A 440 24.30 3.56 -22.36
C GLN A 440 22.87 3.49 -21.79
N PRO A 441 22.40 4.51 -21.05
CA PRO A 441 21.14 4.38 -20.33
C PRO A 441 20.03 4.29 -21.37
N SER A 442 19.62 3.05 -21.66
CA SER A 442 18.53 2.73 -22.57
C SER A 442 17.36 3.65 -22.27
N GLU A 443 16.65 4.12 -23.30
CA GLU A 443 15.64 5.17 -23.15
C GLU A 443 14.63 4.81 -22.04
N ALA A 444 14.31 3.51 -21.93
CA ALA A 444 13.53 2.91 -20.84
C ALA A 444 14.07 3.19 -19.42
N LEU A 445 15.38 3.17 -19.17
CA LEU A 445 15.97 3.49 -17.86
C LEU A 445 15.88 4.99 -17.53
N LEU A 446 15.96 5.87 -18.54
CA LEU A 446 15.72 7.30 -18.35
C LEU A 446 14.23 7.60 -18.13
N GLN A 447 13.35 6.93 -18.87
CA GLN A 447 11.90 6.98 -18.67
C GLN A 447 11.53 6.48 -17.26
N LEU A 448 11.96 5.27 -16.86
CA LEU A 448 11.79 4.73 -15.49
C LEU A 448 12.33 5.67 -14.41
N ARG A 449 13.48 6.31 -14.61
CA ARG A 449 14.04 7.28 -13.65
C ARG A 449 13.17 8.53 -13.52
N ASN A 450 12.61 9.02 -14.63
CA ASN A 450 11.69 10.14 -14.65
C ASN A 450 10.32 9.77 -14.04
N GLU A 451 9.81 8.57 -14.33
CA GLU A 451 8.59 8.02 -13.74
C GLU A 451 8.72 7.86 -12.23
N VAL A 452 9.79 7.21 -11.74
CA VAL A 452 10.10 7.09 -10.30
C VAL A 452 10.26 8.46 -9.65
N SER A 453 10.81 9.45 -10.35
CA SER A 453 10.87 10.84 -9.88
C SER A 453 9.46 11.45 -9.75
N SER A 454 8.61 11.29 -10.78
CA SER A 454 7.23 11.79 -10.78
C SER A 454 6.35 11.09 -9.72
N LEU A 455 6.53 9.78 -9.52
CA LEU A 455 5.84 8.99 -8.50
C LEU A 455 6.29 9.38 -7.10
N ARG A 456 7.57 9.71 -6.90
CA ARG A 456 8.05 10.30 -5.64
C ARG A 456 7.43 11.68 -5.39
N SER A 457 7.32 12.53 -6.41
CA SER A 457 6.63 13.83 -6.28
C SER A 457 5.14 13.66 -5.98
N LYS A 458 4.43 12.76 -6.69
CA LYS A 458 3.02 12.41 -6.40
C LYS A 458 2.84 11.83 -5.00
N LEU A 459 3.79 11.00 -4.53
CA LEU A 459 3.77 10.44 -3.16
C LEU A 459 3.96 11.53 -2.11
N MET A 460 5.00 12.37 -2.23
CA MET A 460 5.24 13.50 -1.33
C MET A 460 4.04 14.45 -1.27
N GLU A 461 3.40 14.73 -2.41
CA GLU A 461 2.20 15.55 -2.47
C GLU A 461 0.97 14.86 -1.84
N SER A 462 0.85 13.53 -1.97
CA SER A 462 -0.18 12.73 -1.31
C SER A 462 0.02 12.70 0.21
N GLU A 463 1.26 12.52 0.68
CA GLU A 463 1.61 12.57 2.10
C GLU A 463 1.40 13.96 2.70
N GLN A 464 1.73 15.03 1.97
CA GLN A 464 1.44 16.40 2.37
C GLN A 464 -0.07 16.66 2.47
N ARG A 465 -0.87 16.27 1.45
CA ARG A 465 -2.34 16.37 1.50
C ARG A 465 -2.93 15.57 2.68
N LYS A 466 -2.38 14.39 2.98
CA LYS A 466 -2.78 13.55 4.11
C LYS A 466 -2.44 14.22 5.46
N ALA A 467 -1.28 14.85 5.57
CA ALA A 467 -0.91 15.61 6.76
C ALA A 467 -1.83 16.82 6.96
N ASP A 468 -2.11 17.58 5.89
CA ASP A 468 -3.03 18.72 5.92
C ASP A 468 -4.46 18.31 6.29
N ALA A 469 -5.01 17.26 5.66
CA ALA A 469 -6.31 16.72 6.01
C ALA A 469 -6.37 16.18 7.46
N SER A 470 -5.27 15.60 7.98
CA SER A 470 -5.17 15.18 9.37
C SER A 470 -5.15 16.36 10.35
N ASN A 471 -4.51 17.47 9.97
CA ASN A 471 -4.52 18.71 10.74
C ASN A 471 -5.93 19.32 10.74
N ASP A 472 -6.58 19.40 9.58
CA ASP A 472 -7.96 19.92 9.44
C ASP A 472 -8.96 19.07 10.23
N VAL A 473 -8.85 17.75 10.24
CA VAL A 473 -9.67 16.87 11.09
C VAL A 473 -9.41 17.12 12.58
N GLN A 474 -8.15 17.28 13.01
CA GLN A 474 -7.84 17.62 14.40
C GLN A 474 -8.41 18.99 14.80
N LEU A 475 -8.40 19.95 13.88
CA LEU A 475 -8.93 21.30 14.04
C LEU A 475 -10.47 21.29 14.14
N LEU A 476 -11.14 20.51 13.29
CA LEU A 476 -12.58 20.29 13.33
C LEU A 476 -13.01 19.58 14.62
N CYS A 477 -12.23 18.62 15.12
CA CYS A 477 -12.46 18.03 16.45
C CYS A 477 -12.32 19.07 17.58
N GLN A 478 -11.39 20.02 17.50
CA GLN A 478 -11.31 21.12 18.47
C GLN A 478 -12.51 22.07 18.36
N MET A 479 -13.00 22.34 17.15
CA MET A 479 -14.22 23.15 16.93
C MET A 479 -15.49 22.43 17.43
N MET A 480 -15.60 21.11 17.23
CA MET A 480 -16.66 20.28 17.81
C MET A 480 -16.62 20.34 19.34
N ASN A 481 -15.49 19.99 19.96
CA ASN A 481 -15.35 19.92 21.41
C ASN A 481 -15.61 21.28 22.10
N THR A 482 -15.21 22.40 21.47
CA THR A 482 -15.50 23.74 22.00
C THR A 482 -16.97 24.14 21.83
N ARG A 483 -17.63 23.78 20.73
CA ARG A 483 -19.08 23.96 20.55
C ARG A 483 -19.89 23.09 21.51
N GLU A 484 -19.52 21.82 21.69
CA GLU A 484 -20.17 20.89 22.61
C GLU A 484 -19.99 21.35 24.06
N GLY A 485 -18.79 21.78 24.45
CA GLY A 485 -18.54 22.39 25.76
C GLY A 485 -19.40 23.64 26.01
N ALA A 486 -19.54 24.52 25.00
CA ALA A 486 -20.42 25.68 25.09
C ALA A 486 -21.91 25.29 25.22
N LEU A 487 -22.38 24.31 24.45
CA LEU A 487 -23.75 23.77 24.53
C LEU A 487 -24.03 23.09 25.88
N SER A 488 -23.04 22.40 26.46
CA SER A 488 -23.14 21.81 27.80
C SER A 488 -23.25 22.88 28.89
N ILE A 489 -22.51 23.98 28.75
CA ILE A 489 -22.61 25.15 29.65
C ILE A 489 -23.98 25.84 29.51
N THR A 490 -24.49 26.08 28.30
CA THR A 490 -25.82 26.69 28.15
C THR A 490 -26.95 25.78 28.62
N HIS A 491 -26.89 24.47 28.35
CA HIS A 491 -27.86 23.51 28.87
C HIS A 491 -27.86 23.49 30.41
N THR A 492 -26.70 23.46 31.07
CA THR A 492 -26.64 23.47 32.54
C THR A 492 -27.07 24.81 33.14
N GLN A 493 -26.85 25.93 32.45
CA GLN A 493 -27.39 27.25 32.84
C GLN A 493 -28.92 27.33 32.68
N LEU A 494 -29.48 26.86 31.56
CA LEU A 494 -30.94 26.80 31.37
C LEU A 494 -31.59 25.90 32.43
N GLN A 495 -31.00 24.73 32.72
CA GLN A 495 -31.54 23.81 33.73
C GLN A 495 -31.49 24.42 35.14
N ALA A 496 -30.43 25.18 35.49
CA ALA A 496 -30.39 25.96 36.73
C ALA A 496 -31.47 27.06 36.78
N MET A 497 -31.68 27.81 35.68
CA MET A 497 -32.79 28.77 35.60
C MET A 497 -34.16 28.12 35.75
N SER A 498 -34.33 26.89 35.25
CA SER A 498 -35.55 26.11 35.41
C SER A 498 -35.78 25.69 36.87
N GLU A 499 -34.73 25.27 37.59
CA GLU A 499 -34.79 25.01 39.02
C GLU A 499 -35.09 26.28 39.84
N GLU A 500 -34.55 27.44 39.48
CA GLU A 500 -34.87 28.72 40.12
C GLU A 500 -36.31 29.15 39.86
N LEU A 501 -36.81 29.03 38.62
CA LEU A 501 -38.21 29.30 38.28
C LEU A 501 -39.19 28.39 39.02
N ALA A 502 -38.87 27.11 39.17
CA ALA A 502 -39.67 26.16 39.95
C ALA A 502 -39.71 26.53 41.45
N GLN A 503 -38.57 26.96 42.03
CA GLN A 503 -38.51 27.47 43.40
C GLN A 503 -39.32 28.76 43.58
N LEU A 504 -39.24 29.69 42.62
CA LEU A 504 -39.99 30.96 42.64
C LEU A 504 -41.49 30.73 42.52
N TYR A 505 -41.91 29.80 41.64
CA TYR A 505 -43.31 29.36 41.53
C TYR A 505 -43.81 28.71 42.83
N HIS A 506 -43.01 27.82 43.43
CA HIS A 506 -43.33 27.22 44.73
C HIS A 506 -43.51 28.28 45.83
N HIS A 507 -42.64 29.29 45.88
CA HIS A 507 -42.74 30.38 46.85
C HIS A 507 -44.01 31.23 46.65
N VAL A 508 -44.33 31.63 45.42
CA VAL A 508 -45.56 32.40 45.12
C VAL A 508 -46.82 31.59 45.44
N CYS A 509 -46.86 30.30 45.09
CA CYS A 509 -47.97 29.41 45.48
C CYS A 509 -48.10 29.31 47.01
N THR A 510 -46.99 29.20 47.74
CA THR A 510 -46.97 29.14 49.21
C THR A 510 -47.52 30.43 49.84
N VAL A 511 -47.11 31.59 49.32
CA VAL A 511 -47.61 32.91 49.77
C VAL A 511 -49.11 33.09 49.44
N ASN A 512 -49.58 32.54 48.33
CA ASN A 512 -51.00 32.53 47.96
C ASN A 512 -51.85 31.47 48.69
N GLY A 513 -51.26 30.61 49.53
CA GLY A 513 -51.96 29.50 50.18
C GLY A 513 -52.43 28.39 49.21
N GLN A 514 -51.87 28.34 47.99
CA GLN A 514 -52.24 27.40 46.94
C GLN A 514 -51.27 26.22 46.87
N THR A 515 -51.78 25.00 46.72
CA THR A 515 -50.95 23.84 46.39
C THR A 515 -50.41 23.95 44.96
N PRO A 516 -49.09 23.93 44.71
CA PRO A 516 -48.53 24.02 43.37
C PRO A 516 -49.00 22.87 42.47
N SER A 517 -49.17 23.11 41.17
CA SER A 517 -49.54 22.05 40.23
C SER A 517 -48.40 21.04 40.05
N ARG A 518 -48.71 19.74 40.20
CA ARG A 518 -47.71 18.66 40.22
C ARG A 518 -46.91 18.54 38.92
N VAL A 519 -47.53 18.89 37.79
CA VAL A 519 -46.95 18.89 36.43
C VAL A 519 -45.61 19.63 36.38
N MET A 520 -45.50 20.77 37.08
CA MET A 520 -44.29 21.62 37.09
C MET A 520 -43.07 20.98 37.79
N LEU A 521 -43.25 19.91 38.56
CA LEU A 521 -42.18 19.26 39.33
C LEU A 521 -41.57 18.07 38.58
N ASP A 522 -42.39 17.30 37.87
CA ASP A 522 -42.01 16.02 37.28
C ASP A 522 -41.21 16.17 35.96
N HIS A 523 -41.32 17.31 35.27
CA HIS A 523 -40.51 17.64 34.08
C HIS A 523 -39.00 17.72 34.36
N SER A 524 -38.57 17.80 35.63
CA SER A 524 -37.16 17.76 36.02
C SER A 524 -36.50 16.36 35.92
N LYS A 525 -37.28 15.31 35.63
CA LYS A 525 -36.82 13.90 35.72
C LYS A 525 -37.19 12.99 34.54
N GLY A 526 -37.93 13.48 33.56
CA GLY A 526 -38.48 12.66 32.46
C GLY A 526 -37.77 12.83 31.12
N THR A 527 -36.59 12.23 30.95
CA THR A 527 -35.84 12.19 29.66
C THR A 527 -35.45 10.76 29.25
N ALA A 528 -36.37 9.82 29.39
CA ALA A 528 -36.38 8.51 28.74
C ALA A 528 -37.84 8.01 28.66
N THR A 529 -38.19 7.26 27.60
CA THR A 529 -39.53 6.66 27.32
C THR A 529 -40.70 7.66 27.48
N ASP A 530 -41.19 8.30 26.41
CA ASP A 530 -41.99 7.61 25.38
C ASP A 530 -41.95 8.34 24.03
N GLN A 531 -41.65 7.60 22.96
CA GLN A 531 -41.94 8.00 21.57
C GLN A 531 -43.02 7.07 21.03
N GLU A 532 -44.24 7.59 20.86
CA GLU A 532 -45.15 7.19 19.77
C GLU A 532 -46.38 8.11 19.70
N ASN A 533 -46.93 8.28 18.50
CA ASN A 533 -48.21 8.94 18.21
C ASN A 533 -48.38 10.41 18.68
N ASN A 534 -48.07 11.36 17.80
CA ASN A 534 -49.12 11.85 16.89
C ASN A 534 -48.55 12.59 15.67
N SER A 535 -49.15 12.40 14.49
CA SER A 535 -48.81 13.12 13.26
C SER A 535 -49.94 14.05 12.83
N ASN A 536 -49.58 15.11 12.11
CA ASN A 536 -50.44 16.12 11.46
C ASN A 536 -51.04 17.22 12.36
N ALA A 537 -50.46 18.41 12.26
CA ALA A 537 -51.14 19.71 12.35
C ALA A 537 -50.37 20.72 11.49
N ASP A 538 -51.05 21.70 10.88
CA ASP A 538 -50.46 22.65 9.95
C ASP A 538 -49.36 23.52 10.57
N SER A 539 -48.29 23.77 9.80
CA SER A 539 -47.30 24.81 10.07
C SER A 539 -47.44 25.96 9.06
N ASP A 540 -48.50 26.76 9.20
CA ASP A 540 -48.60 28.03 8.48
C ASP A 540 -47.68 29.09 9.12
N LYS A 541 -47.42 30.16 8.39
CA LYS A 541 -46.26 31.05 8.56
C LYS A 541 -46.33 31.91 9.83
N MET A 542 -45.19 32.02 10.50
CA MET A 542 -44.77 33.31 11.04
C MET A 542 -43.25 33.45 11.00
N GLU A 543 -42.77 34.27 10.06
CA GLU A 543 -41.47 34.92 10.21
C GLU A 543 -41.53 35.86 11.42
N ASN A 544 -40.49 35.88 12.25
CA ASN A 544 -40.34 36.96 13.22
C ASN A 544 -38.89 37.43 13.21
N ASN A 545 -38.68 38.60 12.62
CA ASN A 545 -37.36 39.17 12.42
C ASN A 545 -36.84 39.73 13.76
N SER A 546 -35.63 39.35 14.15
CA SER A 546 -34.99 39.82 15.37
C SER A 546 -33.49 39.98 15.17
N ASN A 547 -33.12 40.90 14.28
CA ASN A 547 -31.83 41.56 14.32
C ASN A 547 -31.58 42.14 15.71
N ASN A 548 -30.72 41.49 16.49
CA ASN A 548 -30.23 42.03 17.76
C ASN A 548 -28.70 41.91 17.78
N SER A 549 -28.03 43.05 17.93
CA SER A 549 -26.61 43.19 17.60
C SER A 549 -25.69 42.77 18.75
N SER A 550 -24.91 41.71 18.54
CA SER A 550 -23.80 41.32 19.41
C SER A 550 -22.46 41.35 18.65
N SER A 551 -22.00 42.56 18.35
CA SER A 551 -20.64 42.79 17.87
C SER A 551 -19.61 42.56 19.00
N VAL A 552 -18.36 42.28 18.63
CA VAL A 552 -17.19 42.12 19.53
C VAL A 552 -17.20 40.86 20.40
N ALA A 553 -17.14 39.70 19.74
CA ALA A 553 -16.25 38.62 20.16
C ALA A 553 -15.85 37.77 18.94
N ILE A 554 -14.66 38.03 18.36
CA ILE A 554 -14.06 37.12 17.36
C ILE A 554 -13.86 35.78 18.08
N SER A 555 -14.70 34.82 17.74
CA SER A 555 -14.78 33.58 18.49
C SER A 555 -13.58 32.69 18.16
N GLN A 556 -13.12 31.88 19.11
CA GLN A 556 -12.00 30.96 18.84
C GLN A 556 -12.32 30.02 17.66
N LEU A 557 -13.59 29.66 17.49
CA LEU A 557 -14.12 28.94 16.31
C LEU A 557 -13.82 29.62 14.97
N GLU A 558 -13.77 30.95 14.92
CA GLU A 558 -13.53 31.73 13.69
C GLU A 558 -12.05 31.75 13.32
N LEU A 559 -11.17 31.87 14.33
CA LEU A 559 -9.72 31.71 14.20
C LEU A 559 -9.29 30.25 13.92
N LEU A 560 -10.10 29.28 14.34
CA LEU A 560 -9.94 27.88 13.94
C LEU A 560 -10.44 27.68 12.50
N ARG A 561 -11.59 28.26 12.12
CA ARG A 561 -12.09 28.21 10.73
C ARG A 561 -11.10 28.81 9.73
N SER A 562 -10.46 29.93 10.07
CA SER A 562 -9.42 30.56 9.23
C SER A 562 -8.08 29.80 9.20
N LYS A 563 -8.01 28.60 9.80
CA LYS A 563 -6.82 27.73 9.81
C LYS A 563 -7.05 26.38 9.12
N LEU A 564 -8.26 26.07 8.66
CA LEU A 564 -8.44 24.93 7.75
C LEU A 564 -7.66 25.19 6.46
N ARG A 565 -7.01 24.15 5.95
CA ARG A 565 -6.27 24.20 4.68
C ARG A 565 -7.08 23.70 3.49
N THR A 566 -8.18 23.00 3.74
CA THR A 566 -9.14 22.53 2.74
C THR A 566 -10.48 23.26 2.87
N ASP A 567 -11.03 23.71 1.73
CA ASP A 567 -12.37 24.33 1.65
C ASP A 567 -13.49 23.28 1.76
N VAL A 568 -13.53 22.59 2.91
CA VAL A 568 -14.65 21.72 3.29
C VAL A 568 -15.84 22.63 3.55
N ASN A 569 -16.70 22.74 2.54
CA ASN A 569 -17.92 23.53 2.61
C ASN A 569 -18.93 22.81 3.51
N LEU A 570 -18.75 22.96 4.83
CA LEU A 570 -19.61 22.42 5.86
C LEU A 570 -20.96 23.16 5.81
N SER A 571 -21.85 22.67 4.95
CA SER A 571 -23.29 22.80 5.11
C SER A 571 -23.65 22.15 6.45
N VAL A 572 -23.61 22.94 7.52
CA VAL A 572 -24.14 22.54 8.82
C VAL A 572 -25.66 22.56 8.69
N ASP A 573 -26.20 21.46 8.17
CA ASP A 573 -27.62 21.31 7.94
C ASP A 573 -28.40 21.60 9.22
N LYS A 574 -29.45 22.41 9.09
CA LYS A 574 -30.11 23.14 10.20
C LYS A 574 -30.86 22.24 11.20
N GLU A 575 -30.76 20.92 11.08
CA GLU A 575 -31.59 19.95 11.79
C GLU A 575 -30.97 19.41 13.08
N TYR A 576 -29.65 19.50 13.28
CA TYR A 576 -29.01 19.15 14.57
C TYR A 576 -29.12 20.27 15.63
N CYS A 577 -30.36 20.65 15.94
CA CYS A 577 -30.71 21.16 17.26
C CYS A 577 -30.76 19.98 18.25
N PRO A 578 -29.99 19.98 19.35
CA PRO A 578 -30.18 19.02 20.42
C PRO A 578 -31.61 19.17 20.96
N GLY A 579 -32.43 18.13 20.85
CA GLY A 579 -33.84 18.18 21.26
C GLY A 579 -34.00 18.62 22.71
N ASP A 580 -33.06 18.21 23.57
CA ASP A 580 -32.98 18.56 24.99
C ASP A 580 -32.95 20.07 25.23
N LEU A 581 -32.16 20.83 24.46
CA LEU A 581 -32.07 22.30 24.63
C LEU A 581 -33.37 23.01 24.22
N ARG A 582 -34.09 22.49 23.23
CA ARG A 582 -35.41 23.02 22.84
C ARG A 582 -36.46 22.66 23.89
N ALA A 583 -36.51 21.39 24.32
CA ALA A 583 -37.42 20.93 25.37
C ALA A 583 -37.23 21.67 26.71
N VAL A 584 -35.99 21.94 27.12
CA VAL A 584 -35.71 22.74 28.33
C VAL A 584 -36.12 24.21 28.13
N THR A 585 -35.92 24.79 26.93
CA THR A 585 -36.39 26.14 26.61
C THR A 585 -37.92 26.26 26.66
N ASP A 586 -38.63 25.28 26.09
CA ASP A 586 -40.10 25.23 26.12
C ASP A 586 -40.62 25.00 27.54
N THR A 587 -39.94 24.16 28.33
CA THR A 587 -40.22 23.96 29.77
C THR A 587 -40.06 25.26 30.56
N ILE A 588 -39.01 26.05 30.29
CA ILE A 588 -38.81 27.38 30.89
C ILE A 588 -39.93 28.35 30.48
N GLN A 589 -40.37 28.34 29.22
CA GLN A 589 -41.50 29.17 28.79
C GLN A 589 -42.77 28.83 29.57
N ASP A 590 -43.12 27.56 29.71
CA ASP A 590 -44.31 27.15 30.47
C ASP A 590 -44.16 27.43 31.97
N GLN A 591 -42.97 27.29 32.55
CA GLN A 591 -42.71 27.71 33.92
C GLN A 591 -42.94 29.21 34.11
N VAL A 592 -42.47 30.06 33.18
CA VAL A 592 -42.72 31.51 33.20
C VAL A 592 -44.22 31.85 33.01
N ARG A 593 -44.95 31.12 32.16
CA ARG A 593 -46.41 31.28 32.00
C ARG A 593 -47.16 30.95 33.30
N HIS A 594 -46.79 29.86 33.98
CA HIS A 594 -47.40 29.48 35.26
C HIS A 594 -47.03 30.44 36.40
N LEU A 595 -45.78 30.92 36.44
CA LEU A 595 -45.35 31.97 37.37
C LEU A 595 -46.15 33.27 37.16
N ARG A 596 -46.31 33.73 35.91
CA ARG A 596 -47.15 34.91 35.59
C ARG A 596 -48.59 34.76 36.09
N ARG A 597 -49.22 33.60 35.89
CA ARG A 597 -50.60 33.35 36.40
C ARG A 597 -50.65 33.38 37.94
N ALA A 598 -49.68 32.77 38.61
CA ALA A 598 -49.63 32.74 40.07
C ALA A 598 -49.41 34.15 40.67
N VAL A 599 -48.49 34.94 40.09
CA VAL A 599 -48.23 36.33 40.51
C VAL A 599 -49.42 37.24 40.20
N GLN A 600 -50.10 37.06 39.05
CA GLN A 600 -51.34 37.78 38.75
C GLN A 600 -52.42 37.47 39.81
N HIS A 601 -52.57 36.20 40.20
CA HIS A 601 -53.47 35.81 41.28
C HIS A 601 -53.07 36.45 42.62
N THR A 602 -51.77 36.59 42.94
CA THR A 602 -51.30 37.33 44.13
C THR A 602 -51.75 38.79 44.08
N ILE A 603 -51.55 39.44 42.93
CA ILE A 603 -51.90 40.86 42.71
C ILE A 603 -53.42 41.06 42.85
N ASP A 604 -54.24 40.19 42.26
CA ASP A 604 -55.69 40.33 42.32
C ASP A 604 -56.28 39.93 43.69
N SER A 605 -55.65 38.98 44.40
CA SER A 605 -55.96 38.70 45.81
C SER A 605 -55.58 39.88 46.72
N SER A 606 -54.44 40.53 46.45
CA SER A 606 -53.99 41.74 47.16
C SER A 606 -54.95 42.92 46.93
N LYS A 607 -55.45 43.11 45.69
CA LYS A 607 -56.51 44.08 45.39
C LYS A 607 -57.81 43.76 46.14
N GLN A 608 -58.22 42.50 46.21
CA GLN A 608 -59.39 42.08 47.00
C GLN A 608 -59.18 42.34 48.50
N GLN A 609 -57.98 42.11 49.02
CA GLN A 609 -57.62 42.43 50.41
C GLN A 609 -57.68 43.93 50.69
N LEU A 610 -57.18 44.78 49.79
CA LEU A 610 -57.31 46.24 49.87
C LEU A 610 -58.79 46.68 49.81
N HIS A 611 -59.59 46.05 48.93
CA HIS A 611 -61.03 46.33 48.81
C HIS A 611 -61.81 45.93 50.07
N HIS A 612 -61.37 44.88 50.78
CA HIS A 612 -61.92 44.46 52.06
C HIS A 612 -61.44 45.37 53.20
N GLN A 613 -60.15 45.74 53.22
CA GLN A 613 -59.56 46.67 54.19
C GLN A 613 -60.23 48.05 54.15
N GLN A 614 -60.68 48.49 52.97
CA GLN A 614 -61.44 49.74 52.80
C GLN A 614 -62.92 49.62 53.21
N GLN A 615 -63.45 48.40 53.45
CA GLN A 615 -64.75 48.17 54.08
C GLN A 615 -64.64 47.92 55.60
N THR A 616 -63.49 47.46 56.11
CA THR A 616 -63.25 47.29 57.55
C THR A 616 -62.71 48.56 58.21
N SER A 617 -63.37 49.70 58.01
CA SER A 617 -63.00 51.00 58.60
C SER A 617 -64.09 51.63 59.50
N GLU A 618 -65.28 51.02 59.61
CA GLU A 618 -66.42 51.57 60.37
C GLU A 618 -66.91 50.66 61.52
N ALA A 619 -66.21 49.58 61.85
CA ALA A 619 -66.65 48.63 62.87
C ALA A 619 -65.51 48.16 63.80
N LEU A 620 -65.48 48.78 65.00
CA LEU A 620 -64.74 48.36 66.21
C LEU A 620 -63.19 48.42 66.10
N GLY A 621 -62.45 48.85 67.12
CA GLY A 621 -62.82 49.19 68.50
C GLY A 621 -62.34 48.12 69.48
N GLU A 622 -61.17 48.35 70.05
CA GLU A 622 -60.57 47.65 71.20
C GLU A 622 -60.35 46.13 71.10
N THR A 623 -59.09 45.69 70.97
CA THR A 623 -58.40 44.79 71.94
C THR A 623 -56.96 44.47 71.51
N GLY A 624 -56.11 44.08 72.47
CA GLY A 624 -54.91 43.28 72.21
C GLY A 624 -53.61 44.04 71.89
N SER A 625 -53.02 44.70 72.89
CA SER A 625 -51.56 44.95 72.85
C SER A 625 -50.83 43.63 73.09
N LEU A 626 -50.16 43.11 72.06
CA LEU A 626 -49.04 42.19 72.23
C LEU A 626 -47.79 43.00 72.59
N SER A 627 -46.90 42.45 73.41
CA SER A 627 -45.77 43.24 73.91
C SER A 627 -44.66 43.36 72.87
N GLU A 628 -44.05 44.55 72.76
CA GLU A 628 -42.82 44.73 71.97
C GLU A 628 -41.69 43.78 72.43
N ILE A 629 -41.74 43.34 73.70
CA ILE A 629 -40.82 42.34 74.27
C ILE A 629 -41.02 40.96 73.61
N GLU A 630 -42.26 40.51 73.42
CA GLU A 630 -42.55 39.24 72.73
C GLU A 630 -42.11 39.30 71.26
N VAL A 631 -42.29 40.47 70.62
CA VAL A 631 -41.79 40.72 69.25
C VAL A 631 -40.26 40.69 69.22
N GLN A 632 -39.57 41.25 70.21
CA GLN A 632 -38.10 41.17 70.33
C GLN A 632 -37.60 39.74 70.61
N GLU A 633 -38.24 38.98 71.51
CA GLU A 633 -37.87 37.58 71.76
C GLU A 633 -38.07 36.71 70.51
N LEU A 634 -39.16 36.90 69.76
CA LEU A 634 -39.37 36.24 68.47
C LEU A 634 -38.32 36.64 67.43
N GLN A 635 -37.92 37.92 67.38
CA GLN A 635 -36.80 38.36 66.52
C GLN A 635 -35.47 37.71 66.93
N GLU A 636 -35.18 37.61 68.23
CA GLU A 636 -33.98 36.93 68.74
C GLU A 636 -33.97 35.43 68.40
N GLN A 637 -35.12 34.76 68.53
CA GLN A 637 -35.30 33.36 68.13
C GLN A 637 -35.12 33.19 66.61
N VAL A 638 -35.66 34.10 65.79
CA VAL A 638 -35.45 34.11 64.34
C VAL A 638 -33.98 34.35 63.98
N ILE A 639 -33.24 35.19 64.72
CA ILE A 639 -31.80 35.40 64.53
C ILE A 639 -31.01 34.13 64.89
N LYS A 640 -31.31 33.50 66.05
CA LYS A 640 -30.71 32.22 66.46
C LYS A 640 -30.97 31.11 65.44
N LEU A 641 -32.20 30.99 64.93
CA LEU A 641 -32.56 30.05 63.88
C LEU A 641 -31.83 30.34 62.55
N LYS A 642 -31.73 31.61 62.14
CA LYS A 642 -30.96 32.01 60.94
C LYS A 642 -29.46 31.66 61.08
N ALA A 643 -28.87 31.86 62.25
CA ALA A 643 -27.49 31.47 62.52
C ALA A 643 -27.31 29.94 62.45
N LEU A 644 -28.21 29.17 63.07
CA LEU A 644 -28.20 27.70 63.02
C LEU A 644 -28.36 27.18 61.58
N LEU A 645 -29.23 27.80 60.79
CA LEU A 645 -29.46 27.48 59.38
C LEU A 645 -28.23 27.87 58.52
N SER A 646 -27.54 28.96 58.84
CA SER A 646 -26.26 29.34 58.22
C SER A 646 -25.17 28.29 58.46
N VAL A 647 -24.96 27.89 59.73
CA VAL A 647 -24.02 26.81 60.08
C VAL A 647 -24.39 25.49 59.39
N LYS A 648 -25.69 25.18 59.23
CA LYS A 648 -26.12 24.01 58.46
C LYS A 648 -25.85 24.13 56.96
N ARG A 649 -25.97 25.32 56.37
CA ARG A 649 -25.56 25.58 54.97
C ARG A 649 -24.04 25.43 54.78
N GLU A 650 -23.24 25.90 55.73
CA GLU A 650 -21.78 25.74 55.72
C GLU A 650 -21.34 24.28 55.89
N GLN A 651 -22.01 23.52 56.76
CA GLN A 651 -21.83 22.06 56.88
C GLN A 651 -22.21 21.32 55.59
N ILE A 652 -23.27 21.75 54.89
CA ILE A 652 -23.62 21.20 53.58
C ILE A 652 -22.59 21.58 52.51
N ALA A 653 -22.05 22.80 52.54
CA ALA A 653 -21.00 23.24 51.60
C ALA A 653 -19.69 22.46 51.78
N THR A 654 -19.23 22.28 53.03
CA THR A 654 -18.04 21.47 53.33
C THR A 654 -18.24 19.99 52.98
N LEU A 655 -19.41 19.40 53.28
CA LEU A 655 -19.74 18.04 52.83
C LEU A 655 -19.75 17.91 51.30
N ARG A 656 -20.30 18.89 50.56
CA ARG A 656 -20.25 18.93 49.09
C ARG A 656 -18.81 18.99 48.56
N THR A 657 -17.93 19.77 49.19
CA THR A 657 -16.50 19.84 48.82
C THR A 657 -15.79 18.51 49.07
N VAL A 658 -16.01 17.87 50.22
CA VAL A 658 -15.44 16.54 50.53
C VAL A 658 -15.95 15.47 49.56
N LEU A 659 -17.26 15.46 49.26
CA LEU A 659 -17.84 14.56 48.25
C LEU A 659 -17.28 14.80 46.85
N LYS A 660 -17.04 16.06 46.46
CA LYS A 660 -16.42 16.40 45.16
C LYS A 660 -14.96 15.94 45.08
N ALA A 661 -14.18 16.12 46.15
CA ALA A 661 -12.80 15.62 46.23
C ALA A 661 -12.72 14.08 46.22
N ASN A 662 -13.64 13.41 46.92
CA ASN A 662 -13.72 11.95 46.93
C ASN A 662 -14.16 11.40 45.57
N LYS A 663 -15.17 12.02 44.93
CA LYS A 663 -15.55 11.75 43.53
C LYS A 663 -14.34 11.88 42.59
N GLN A 664 -13.61 13.00 42.65
CA GLN A 664 -12.46 13.24 41.77
C GLN A 664 -11.33 12.22 42.02
N THR A 665 -11.15 11.77 43.27
CA THR A 665 -10.19 10.71 43.62
C THR A 665 -10.62 9.35 43.04
N ALA A 666 -11.91 9.02 43.10
CA ALA A 666 -12.48 7.82 42.47
C ALA A 666 -12.40 7.87 40.93
N GLU A 667 -12.61 9.03 40.31
CA GLU A 667 -12.44 9.25 38.87
C GLU A 667 -10.98 9.07 38.45
N VAL A 668 -10.02 9.62 39.20
CA VAL A 668 -8.58 9.43 38.97
C VAL A 668 -8.15 7.98 39.22
N ALA A 669 -8.74 7.28 40.20
CA ALA A 669 -8.49 5.86 40.39
C ALA A 669 -9.02 5.03 39.20
N LEU A 670 -10.22 5.35 38.69
CA LEU A 670 -10.82 4.68 37.53
C LEU A 670 -10.05 4.93 36.23
N THR A 671 -9.58 6.16 35.96
CA THR A 671 -8.77 6.44 34.76
C THR A 671 -7.41 5.75 34.81
N ASN A 672 -6.76 5.69 35.97
CA ASN A 672 -5.54 4.90 36.16
C ASN A 672 -5.79 3.40 35.99
N LEU A 673 -6.89 2.86 36.54
CA LEU A 673 -7.22 1.44 36.41
C LEU A 673 -7.58 1.07 34.95
N LYS A 674 -8.32 1.93 34.26
CA LYS A 674 -8.61 1.80 32.83
C LYS A 674 -7.32 1.85 32.00
N SER A 675 -6.44 2.82 32.27
CA SER A 675 -5.15 2.93 31.58
C SER A 675 -4.29 1.67 31.74
N LYS A 676 -4.23 1.10 32.96
CA LYS A 676 -3.55 -0.19 33.20
C LYS A 676 -4.21 -1.34 32.44
N TYR A 677 -5.54 -1.44 32.47
CA TYR A 677 -6.26 -2.48 31.73
C TYR A 677 -6.01 -2.37 30.22
N ASP A 678 -6.03 -1.15 29.65
CA ASP A 678 -5.76 -0.94 28.23
C ASP A 678 -4.29 -1.26 27.86
N THR A 679 -3.30 -1.03 28.74
CA THR A 679 -1.91 -1.46 28.50
C THR A 679 -1.68 -2.96 28.71
N GLU A 680 -2.32 -3.59 29.69
CA GLU A 680 -2.31 -5.05 29.84
C GLU A 680 -2.97 -5.73 28.63
N LYS A 681 -4.06 -5.15 28.12
CA LYS A 681 -4.76 -5.60 26.90
C LYS A 681 -3.91 -5.48 25.65
N THR A 682 -3.12 -4.41 25.46
CA THR A 682 -2.18 -4.35 24.31
C THR A 682 -1.07 -5.37 24.45
N ILE A 683 -0.46 -5.51 25.63
CA ILE A 683 0.59 -6.52 25.90
C ILE A 683 0.08 -7.95 25.65
N VAL A 684 -1.12 -8.29 26.13
CA VAL A 684 -1.75 -9.61 25.89
C VAL A 684 -2.10 -9.80 24.41
N SER A 685 -2.55 -8.76 23.72
CA SER A 685 -2.82 -8.82 22.27
C SER A 685 -1.54 -9.05 21.45
N GLU A 686 -0.44 -8.37 21.80
CA GLU A 686 0.87 -8.60 21.21
C GLU A 686 1.40 -10.01 21.50
N ALA A 687 1.29 -10.49 22.74
CA ALA A 687 1.70 -11.84 23.13
C ALA A 687 0.92 -12.90 22.35
N MET A 688 -0.40 -12.74 22.21
CA MET A 688 -1.22 -13.62 21.36
C MET A 688 -0.84 -13.52 19.87
N MET A 689 -0.43 -12.35 19.37
CA MET A 689 0.02 -12.21 17.99
C MET A 689 1.38 -12.90 17.76
N LYS A 690 2.33 -12.77 18.70
CA LYS A 690 3.61 -13.48 18.70
C LYS A 690 3.40 -15.00 18.74
N LEU A 691 2.60 -15.50 19.68
CA LEU A 691 2.24 -16.92 19.78
C LEU A 691 1.53 -17.47 18.52
N ARG A 692 0.67 -16.69 17.85
CA ARG A 692 0.06 -17.08 16.56
C ARG A 692 1.09 -17.15 15.44
N ASN A 693 2.05 -16.24 15.41
CA ASN A 693 3.13 -16.24 14.41
C ASN A 693 4.10 -17.39 14.65
N GLU A 694 4.48 -17.67 15.90
CA GLU A 694 5.30 -18.84 16.28
C GLU A 694 4.59 -20.15 15.93
N LEU A 695 3.30 -20.29 16.29
CA LEU A 695 2.47 -21.45 15.90
C LEU A 695 2.33 -21.59 14.38
N ARG A 696 2.41 -20.50 13.62
CA ARG A 696 2.43 -20.54 12.15
C ARG A 696 3.77 -21.07 11.63
N HIS A 697 4.90 -20.55 12.10
CA HIS A 697 6.23 -21.05 11.70
C HIS A 697 6.37 -22.53 12.05
N LEU A 698 5.99 -22.94 13.27
CA LEU A 698 6.01 -24.35 13.68
C LEU A 698 5.11 -25.26 12.83
N LYS A 699 4.05 -24.73 12.19
CA LYS A 699 3.22 -25.48 11.23
C LYS A 699 3.84 -25.53 9.83
N GLU A 700 4.51 -24.46 9.41
CA GLU A 700 5.25 -24.42 8.15
C GLU A 700 6.46 -25.38 8.24
N ASP A 701 7.20 -25.39 9.36
CA ASP A 701 8.25 -26.37 9.67
C ASP A 701 7.71 -27.80 9.76
N ALA A 702 6.58 -28.03 10.45
CA ALA A 702 5.98 -29.36 10.50
C ALA A 702 5.55 -29.87 9.11
N ALA A 703 5.12 -28.97 8.22
CA ALA A 703 4.80 -29.30 6.83
C ALA A 703 6.04 -29.59 6.00
N THR A 704 7.14 -28.83 6.14
CA THR A 704 8.41 -29.13 5.45
C THR A 704 9.01 -30.45 5.95
N PHE A 705 9.03 -30.71 7.26
CA PHE A 705 9.44 -32.02 7.81
C PHE A 705 8.56 -33.17 7.32
N SER A 706 7.23 -32.97 7.21
CA SER A 706 6.33 -34.00 6.66
C SER A 706 6.59 -34.26 5.18
N SER A 707 6.85 -33.20 4.39
CA SER A 707 7.22 -33.31 2.97
C SER A 707 8.55 -34.04 2.79
N LEU A 708 9.58 -33.62 3.55
CA LEU A 708 10.91 -34.21 3.52
C LEU A 708 10.87 -35.69 3.93
N ARG A 709 10.08 -36.04 4.95
CA ARG A 709 9.86 -37.43 5.36
C ARG A 709 9.13 -38.25 4.29
N SER A 710 8.18 -37.65 3.57
CA SER A 710 7.50 -38.31 2.44
C SER A 710 8.45 -38.56 1.26
N MET A 711 9.34 -37.60 0.97
CA MET A 711 10.35 -37.74 -0.09
C MET A 711 11.41 -38.79 0.27
N PHE A 712 11.88 -38.82 1.52
CA PHE A 712 12.72 -39.93 2.00
C PHE A 712 12.00 -41.28 1.98
N GLY A 713 10.69 -41.30 2.26
CA GLY A 713 9.86 -42.50 2.13
C GLY A 713 9.85 -43.04 0.70
N ALA A 714 9.46 -42.20 -0.27
CA ALA A 714 9.46 -42.55 -1.69
C ALA A 714 10.84 -43.02 -2.17
N ARG A 715 11.92 -42.31 -1.82
CA ARG A 715 13.28 -42.69 -2.18
C ARG A 715 13.73 -44.01 -1.54
N CYS A 716 13.23 -44.36 -0.36
CA CYS A 716 13.46 -45.69 0.23
C CYS A 716 12.66 -46.78 -0.50
N GLU A 717 11.43 -46.50 -0.92
CA GLU A 717 10.62 -47.42 -1.74
C GLU A 717 11.26 -47.65 -3.12
N GLU A 718 11.82 -46.61 -3.75
CA GLU A 718 12.63 -46.69 -4.98
C GLU A 718 13.89 -47.55 -4.79
N TYR A 719 14.62 -47.40 -3.69
CA TYR A 719 15.77 -48.28 -3.41
C TYR A 719 15.36 -49.73 -3.12
N VAL A 720 14.15 -49.98 -2.60
CA VAL A 720 13.60 -51.34 -2.47
C VAL A 720 13.22 -51.92 -3.83
N THR A 721 12.54 -51.17 -4.71
CA THR A 721 12.19 -51.69 -6.05
C THR A 721 13.42 -51.92 -6.92
N GLN A 722 14.44 -51.07 -6.85
CA GLN A 722 15.74 -51.30 -7.50
C GLN A 722 16.45 -52.55 -6.96
N LEU A 723 16.36 -52.84 -5.65
CA LEU A 723 16.89 -54.07 -5.06
C LEU A 723 16.12 -55.31 -5.53
N ASP A 724 14.78 -55.26 -5.52
CA ASP A 724 13.92 -56.34 -6.02
C ASP A 724 14.19 -56.65 -7.49
N GLU A 725 14.37 -55.61 -8.32
CA GLU A 725 14.68 -55.77 -9.74
C GLU A 725 16.10 -56.34 -9.96
N ALA A 726 17.10 -55.84 -9.24
CA ALA A 726 18.45 -56.42 -9.26
C ALA A 726 18.45 -57.90 -8.82
N GLN A 727 17.62 -58.27 -7.83
CA GLN A 727 17.45 -59.67 -7.41
C GLN A 727 16.74 -60.52 -8.48
N ARG A 728 15.74 -59.99 -9.20
CA ARG A 728 15.14 -60.69 -10.35
C ARG A 728 16.14 -60.89 -11.48
N GLN A 729 16.94 -59.87 -11.80
CA GLN A 729 18.00 -59.97 -12.83
C GLN A 729 19.07 -61.01 -12.42
N LEU A 730 19.47 -61.03 -11.14
CA LEU A 730 20.36 -62.06 -10.60
C LEU A 730 19.77 -63.47 -10.73
N MET A 731 18.49 -63.66 -10.37
CA MET A 731 17.80 -64.94 -10.50
C MET A 731 17.69 -65.40 -11.96
N ALA A 732 17.36 -64.50 -12.88
CA ALA A 732 17.32 -64.79 -14.32
C ALA A 732 18.70 -65.19 -14.86
N ALA A 733 19.76 -64.44 -14.53
CA ALA A 733 21.13 -64.78 -14.91
C ALA A 733 21.60 -66.11 -14.29
N GLU A 734 21.13 -66.46 -13.09
CA GLU A 734 21.34 -67.79 -12.52
C GLU A 734 20.60 -68.90 -13.29
N GLU A 735 19.38 -68.67 -13.75
CA GLU A 735 18.63 -69.62 -14.57
C GLU A 735 19.26 -69.80 -15.96
N GLU A 736 19.71 -68.72 -16.61
CA GLU A 736 20.53 -68.78 -17.82
C GLU A 736 21.83 -69.56 -17.58
N LYS A 737 22.54 -69.30 -16.48
CA LYS A 737 23.74 -70.07 -16.10
C LYS A 737 23.44 -71.56 -15.88
N LYS A 738 22.26 -71.90 -15.35
CA LYS A 738 21.79 -73.29 -15.16
C LYS A 738 21.43 -73.96 -16.50
N THR A 739 20.72 -73.28 -17.40
CA THR A 739 20.37 -73.82 -18.73
C THR A 739 21.60 -73.97 -19.62
N LEU A 740 22.50 -72.99 -19.64
CA LEU A 740 23.76 -73.03 -20.40
C LEU A 740 24.69 -74.15 -19.87
N ASN A 741 24.74 -74.38 -18.55
CA ASN A 741 25.39 -75.57 -17.99
C ASN A 741 24.76 -76.89 -18.44
N SER A 742 23.42 -76.95 -18.55
CA SER A 742 22.70 -78.13 -19.02
C SER A 742 23.00 -78.41 -20.50
N LEU A 743 22.98 -77.37 -21.34
CA LEU A 743 23.36 -77.44 -22.76
C LEU A 743 24.82 -77.85 -22.93
N LEU A 744 25.75 -77.31 -22.14
CA LEU A 744 27.16 -77.69 -22.16
C LEU A 744 27.36 -79.17 -21.79
N ARG A 745 26.68 -79.67 -20.75
CA ARG A 745 26.69 -81.10 -20.38
C ARG A 745 26.16 -81.98 -21.50
N MET A 746 25.06 -81.58 -22.14
CA MET A 746 24.47 -82.31 -23.27
C MET A 746 25.40 -82.30 -24.50
N ALA A 747 26.04 -81.18 -24.81
CA ALA A 747 27.00 -81.06 -25.91
C ALA A 747 28.28 -81.89 -25.67
N ILE A 748 28.79 -81.92 -24.42
CA ILE A 748 29.89 -82.81 -24.02
C ILE A 748 29.48 -84.28 -24.20
N GLN A 749 28.28 -84.66 -23.75
CA GLN A 749 27.77 -86.03 -23.90
C GLN A 749 27.59 -86.43 -25.38
N GLN A 750 27.07 -85.53 -26.22
CA GLN A 750 27.00 -85.73 -27.66
C GLN A 750 28.40 -85.90 -28.28
N LYS A 751 29.35 -85.01 -27.97
CA LYS A 751 30.74 -85.11 -28.45
C LYS A 751 31.40 -86.43 -28.03
N LEU A 752 31.22 -86.87 -26.79
CA LEU A 752 31.71 -88.17 -26.31
C LEU A 752 31.08 -89.33 -27.12
N SER A 753 29.77 -89.31 -27.35
CA SER A 753 29.10 -90.35 -28.16
C SER A 753 29.54 -90.38 -29.63
N LEU A 754 29.95 -89.23 -30.19
CA LEU A 754 30.53 -89.11 -31.53
C LEU A 754 32.02 -89.50 -31.58
N THR A 755 32.72 -89.50 -30.45
CA THR A 755 34.15 -89.90 -30.35
C THR A 755 34.31 -91.38 -30.00
N GLN A 756 33.23 -92.04 -29.52
CA GLN A 756 33.18 -93.46 -29.18
C GLN A 756 32.67 -94.35 -30.35
N ARG A 757 32.41 -93.77 -31.53
CA ARG A 757 31.75 -94.41 -32.67
C ARG A 757 32.60 -94.29 -33.95
#